data_AF-A0A969BJC1-F1
#
_entry.id   AF-A0A969BJC1-F1
#
_cell.length_a   1.000
_cell.length_b   1.000
_cell.length_c   1.000
_cell.angle_alpha   90.00
_cell.angle_beta   90.00
_cell.angle_gamma   90.00
#
_symmetry.space_group_name_H-M   'P 1'
#
loop_
_entity.id
_entity.type
_entity.pdbx_description
1 polymer ?
#
loop_
_entity_poly.entity_id
_entity_poly.type
_entity_poly.pdbx_seq_one_letter_code
_entity_poly.pdbx_strand_id
1 'polypeptide(L)'
;MSLINLDLLFNAISGIAQPLIKEKVQRNETVIKLLKQFKIDPEHPPGDFSGVYAYTLVEYGVGKPKPILELFRQQEIKAAFRKAFDHNNPSILLSEVDAFVDAYALGDEIKNLRIDIKREIAAFYIVFSQVAKLTRNPADTMMSQQIGSLHTSISSIQEQLERMPTLEGIRTEIARLAAQNYLALSENNNVSRLYIASSENQCRAIALAQQMRGWFETLGYSFENHEVWAEEYFEFVINIPVRRSFDRILVRGITGEIGLSDVMALRSEVQEQKTDEGWLVTTRRISRAARDEVKKEENRFLDCFTFDELIDLDADFSGYVNCLEAEIKRRKVDTKYVSLACTKEELDPVTKQRIGVSRYQEEDGWIDGYIDLWLDDPVKEHISILGEFGTGKTWFAFHYAWTALQRYKDAQKRGLERPRLPVVITLRDFAKALNVENVLAGFFFTQHNIRINSDVFDQLNRMGKLLLIFDGFDEMAAKVDRQQMINNFWELAKVVVPGAKVILTCRTEHFPEAQEGRALLNAELQASTKNLTGETPQFEVLELEKFNDEQIRQVLLHQAEAATVDQVMGNPQLLDLARRPVMTDLILEALPDIEAGKPVDMSRVYLYAVRRKMERDIKAERTFTSLADKLYFLCELSWEMLSTDQMSINYKLFPDRIRRLFGSMVQEQNDLDHWHYDMMGTRR
;
A
#
# COMPACT_ATOMS: atom_id res chain seq x y z
N MET A 1 0.08 16.63 49.53
CA MET A 1 0.21 15.17 49.29
C MET A 1 1.68 14.79 49.44
N SER A 2 1.98 13.65 50.07
CA SER A 2 3.34 13.27 50.48
C SER A 2 4.31 13.25 49.29
N LEU A 3 5.43 13.98 49.39
CA LEU A 3 6.55 13.85 48.47
C LEU A 3 6.94 12.37 48.40
N ILE A 4 6.69 11.73 47.25
CA ILE A 4 7.13 10.36 47.00
C ILE A 4 8.66 10.38 47.07
N ASN A 5 9.21 9.71 48.09
CA ASN A 5 10.66 9.66 48.27
C ASN A 5 11.24 8.71 47.21
N LEU A 6 11.77 9.31 46.14
CA LEU A 6 12.34 8.59 44.99
C LEU A 6 13.53 7.71 45.38
N ASP A 7 14.27 8.03 46.45
CA ASP A 7 15.41 7.21 46.92
C ASP A 7 14.95 5.90 47.54
N LEU A 8 13.86 5.91 48.31
CA LEU A 8 13.26 4.68 48.85
C LEU A 8 12.68 3.81 47.74
N LEU A 9 12.09 4.44 46.72
CA LEU A 9 11.50 3.76 45.57
C LEU A 9 12.56 3.13 44.67
N PHE A 10 13.67 3.84 44.42
CA PHE A 10 14.83 3.32 43.72
C PHE A 10 15.43 2.09 44.42
N ASN A 11 15.60 2.14 45.75
CA ASN A 11 16.15 1.04 46.53
C ASN A 11 15.25 -0.21 46.49
N ALA A 12 13.92 -0.01 46.48
CA ALA A 12 12.96 -1.09 46.35
C ALA A 12 12.99 -1.76 44.96
N ILE A 13 13.16 -0.98 43.89
CA ILE A 13 13.30 -1.50 42.53
C ILE A 13 14.64 -2.23 42.35
N SER A 14 15.73 -1.64 42.85
CA SER A 14 17.09 -2.20 42.72
C SER A 14 17.31 -3.47 43.55
N GLY A 15 16.49 -3.71 44.57
CA GLY A 15 16.52 -4.92 45.39
C GLY A 15 15.90 -6.15 44.72
N ILE A 16 15.25 -6.01 43.55
CA ILE A 16 14.60 -7.10 42.83
C ILE A 16 15.62 -7.76 41.90
N ALA A 17 16.12 -8.94 42.28
CA ALA A 17 17.21 -9.64 41.60
C ALA A 17 16.85 -10.04 40.14
N GLN A 18 17.81 -9.80 39.23
CA GLN A 18 17.62 -9.81 37.78
C GLN A 18 17.51 -11.17 37.02
N PRO A 19 17.39 -12.37 37.65
CA PRO A 19 16.96 -13.55 36.88
C PRO A 19 15.51 -14.01 37.14
N LEU A 20 14.77 -13.39 38.08
CA LEU A 20 13.50 -13.96 38.57
C LEU A 20 12.24 -13.63 37.78
N ILE A 21 12.26 -12.69 36.83
CA ILE A 21 11.05 -12.27 36.10
C ILE A 21 11.20 -12.63 34.62
N LYS A 22 10.89 -13.88 34.26
CA LYS A 22 10.82 -14.33 32.85
C LYS A 22 9.40 -14.24 32.25
N GLU A 23 8.36 -14.12 33.08
CA GLU A 23 6.96 -14.08 32.63
C GLU A 23 6.33 -12.69 32.80
N LYS A 24 5.61 -12.22 31.76
CA LYS A 24 4.92 -10.91 31.71
C LYS A 24 3.92 -10.72 32.87
N VAL A 25 3.29 -11.81 33.32
CA VAL A 25 2.33 -11.81 34.45
C VAL A 25 3.03 -11.51 35.79
N GLN A 26 4.18 -12.13 36.04
CA GLN A 26 4.97 -11.91 37.27
C GLN A 26 5.52 -10.48 37.34
N ARG A 27 5.86 -9.89 36.18
CA ARG A 27 6.25 -8.47 36.09
C ARG A 27 5.11 -7.54 36.52
N ASN A 28 3.92 -7.73 35.96
CA ASN A 28 2.75 -6.91 36.27
C ASN A 28 2.35 -7.00 37.75
N GLU A 29 2.40 -8.20 38.35
CA GLU A 29 2.16 -8.35 39.79
C GLU A 29 3.18 -7.60 40.66
N THR A 30 4.45 -7.61 40.24
CA THR A 30 5.54 -6.93 40.97
C THR A 30 5.39 -5.41 40.89
N VAL A 31 5.04 -4.88 39.71
CA VAL A 31 4.73 -3.46 39.50
C VAL A 31 3.55 -3.03 40.38
N ILE A 32 2.44 -3.78 40.38
CA ILE A 32 1.26 -3.47 41.20
C ILE A 32 1.60 -3.50 42.70
N LYS A 33 2.43 -4.46 43.16
CA LYS A 33 2.88 -4.54 44.56
C LYS A 33 3.72 -3.33 44.95
N LEU A 34 4.65 -2.89 44.10
CA LEU A 34 5.48 -1.71 44.35
C LEU A 34 4.64 -0.42 44.36
N LEU A 35 3.74 -0.21 43.40
CA LEU A 35 2.86 0.96 43.36
C LEU A 35 2.01 1.06 44.64
N LYS A 36 1.41 -0.05 45.08
CA LYS A 36 0.66 -0.13 46.35
C LYS A 36 1.52 0.16 47.58
N GLN A 37 2.76 -0.35 47.62
CA GLN A 37 3.71 -0.11 48.73
C GLN A 37 4.04 1.38 48.89
N PHE A 38 4.14 2.13 47.79
CA PHE A 38 4.43 3.56 47.79
C PHE A 38 3.16 4.44 47.79
N LYS A 39 1.98 3.86 48.04
CA LYS A 39 0.68 4.55 48.05
C LYS A 39 0.35 5.27 46.73
N ILE A 40 0.82 4.72 45.61
CA ILE A 40 0.47 5.16 44.26
C ILE A 40 -0.64 4.24 43.76
N ASP A 41 -1.73 4.81 43.26
CA ASP A 41 -2.83 4.03 42.70
C ASP A 41 -2.37 3.32 41.42
N PRO A 42 -2.46 1.98 41.32
CA PRO A 42 -2.03 1.24 40.14
C PRO A 42 -2.83 1.54 38.87
N GLU A 43 -4.07 1.99 38.98
CA GLU A 43 -4.95 2.28 37.83
C GLU A 43 -4.97 3.76 37.48
N HIS A 44 -4.73 4.66 38.45
CA HIS A 44 -4.83 6.11 38.27
C HIS A 44 -3.55 6.84 38.73
N PRO A 45 -2.59 7.12 37.83
CA PRO A 45 -1.36 7.79 38.21
C PRO A 45 -1.61 9.23 38.71
N PRO A 46 -0.76 9.79 39.59
CA PRO A 46 -0.95 11.15 40.10
C PRO A 46 -0.66 12.20 39.01
N GLY A 47 -1.50 13.25 38.91
CA GLY A 47 -1.45 14.24 37.82
C GLY A 47 -0.34 15.28 37.85
N ASP A 48 0.54 15.26 38.84
CA ASP A 48 1.72 16.10 38.92
C ASP A 48 2.96 15.41 38.31
N PHE A 49 3.89 16.19 37.76
CA PHE A 49 5.08 15.67 37.09
C PHE A 49 5.89 14.69 37.97
N SER A 50 5.99 14.96 39.28
CA SER A 50 6.75 14.08 40.19
C SER A 50 6.04 12.74 40.40
N GLY A 51 4.72 12.73 40.46
CA GLY A 51 3.89 11.52 40.49
C GLY A 51 4.00 10.68 39.22
N VAL A 52 3.84 11.31 38.04
CA VAL A 52 4.00 10.64 36.74
C VAL A 52 5.42 10.06 36.59
N TYR A 53 6.44 10.81 36.98
CA TYR A 53 7.84 10.36 36.92
C TYR A 53 8.11 9.18 37.86
N ALA A 54 7.58 9.22 39.09
CA ALA A 54 7.72 8.13 40.05
C ALA A 54 7.01 6.85 39.57
N TYR A 55 5.80 6.97 39.04
CA TYR A 55 5.04 5.86 38.46
C TYR A 55 5.79 5.25 37.28
N THR A 56 6.33 6.09 36.39
CA THR A 56 7.15 5.69 35.25
C THR A 56 8.38 4.91 35.70
N LEU A 57 9.07 5.37 36.75
CA LEU A 57 10.26 4.69 37.28
C LEU A 57 9.95 3.26 37.74
N VAL A 58 8.76 3.02 38.31
CA VAL A 58 8.31 1.67 38.72
C VAL A 58 7.98 0.80 37.52
N GLU A 59 7.15 1.27 36.59
CA GLU A 59 6.74 0.54 35.38
C GLU A 59 7.92 0.15 34.48
N TYR A 60 8.78 1.12 34.22
CA TYR A 60 9.98 0.92 33.42
C TYR A 60 11.03 0.10 34.18
N GLY A 61 11.23 0.40 35.46
CA GLY A 61 12.42 -0.03 36.17
C GLY A 61 12.44 -1.47 36.67
N VAL A 62 11.28 -2.12 36.79
CA VAL A 62 11.21 -3.55 37.15
C VAL A 62 11.91 -4.41 36.09
N GLY A 63 13.03 -5.03 36.47
CA GLY A 63 13.85 -5.88 35.60
C GLY A 63 14.95 -5.17 34.83
N LYS A 64 15.15 -3.85 35.03
CA LYS A 64 16.21 -3.06 34.35
C LYS A 64 17.54 -3.08 35.14
N PRO A 65 18.69 -2.95 34.44
CA PRO A 65 20.00 -2.94 35.09
C PRO A 65 20.15 -1.76 36.06
N LYS A 66 20.79 -2.01 37.21
CA LYS A 66 21.00 -1.00 38.25
C LYS A 66 21.65 0.30 37.73
N PRO A 67 22.67 0.27 36.84
CA PRO A 67 23.29 1.52 36.35
C PRO A 67 22.35 2.43 35.56
N ILE A 68 21.37 1.86 34.84
CA ILE A 68 20.36 2.65 34.10
C ILE A 68 19.32 3.25 35.04
N LEU A 69 18.93 2.50 36.08
CA LEU A 69 18.05 3.04 37.11
C LEU A 69 18.72 4.19 37.87
N GLU A 70 20.03 4.08 38.13
CA GLU A 70 20.80 5.12 38.80
C GLU A 70 20.95 6.37 37.93
N LEU A 71 20.97 6.22 36.59
CA LEU A 71 20.95 7.35 35.64
C LEU A 71 19.64 8.16 35.77
N PHE A 72 18.48 7.50 35.72
CA PHE A 72 17.18 8.17 35.85
C PHE A 72 16.87 8.68 37.26
N ARG A 73 17.67 8.30 38.25
CA ARG A 73 17.61 8.81 39.62
C ARG A 73 18.26 10.19 39.76
N GLN A 74 19.25 10.51 38.94
CA GLN A 74 20.01 11.77 39.04
C GLN A 74 19.09 12.98 38.88
N GLN A 75 19.27 13.99 39.74
CA GLN A 75 18.40 15.18 39.75
C GLN A 75 18.59 16.00 38.48
N GLU A 76 19.81 16.02 37.93
CA GLU A 76 20.18 16.67 36.68
C GLU A 76 19.42 16.05 35.51
N ILE A 77 19.38 14.72 35.43
CA ILE A 77 18.64 13.99 34.38
C ILE A 77 17.13 14.18 34.54
N LYS A 78 16.62 14.18 35.77
CA LYS A 78 15.20 14.48 36.05
C LYS A 78 14.82 15.91 35.64
N ALA A 79 15.71 16.88 35.88
CA ALA A 79 15.52 18.27 35.48
C ALA A 79 15.58 18.44 33.96
N ALA A 80 16.53 17.77 33.29
CA ALA A 80 16.62 17.68 31.83
C ALA A 80 15.33 17.11 31.23
N PHE A 81 14.80 16.04 31.85
CA PHE A 81 13.57 15.40 31.43
C PHE A 81 12.35 16.33 31.56
N ARG A 82 12.25 17.07 32.67
CA ARG A 82 11.21 18.08 32.86
C ARG A 82 11.30 19.19 31.82
N LYS A 83 12.49 19.71 31.57
CA LYS A 83 12.74 20.77 30.59
C LYS A 83 12.41 20.32 29.16
N ALA A 84 12.81 19.11 28.78
CA ALA A 84 12.49 18.51 27.50
C ALA A 84 10.97 18.31 27.31
N PHE A 85 10.27 17.91 28.38
CA PHE A 85 8.82 17.76 28.39
C PHE A 85 8.10 19.12 28.28
N ASP A 86 8.48 20.11 29.09
CA ASP A 86 7.83 21.43 29.10
C ASP A 86 8.01 22.19 27.76
N HIS A 87 9.10 21.93 27.02
CA HIS A 87 9.38 22.56 25.72
C HIS A 87 9.03 21.68 24.51
N ASN A 88 8.43 20.50 24.72
CA ASN A 88 8.15 19.50 23.69
C ASN A 88 9.34 19.21 22.75
N ASN A 89 10.55 19.17 23.32
CA ASN A 89 11.80 19.04 22.57
C ASN A 89 12.70 17.96 23.21
N PRO A 90 12.61 16.70 22.73
CA PRO A 90 13.41 15.58 23.25
C PRO A 90 14.93 15.73 23.05
N SER A 91 15.36 16.57 22.12
CA SER A 91 16.79 16.84 21.84
C SER A 91 17.53 17.41 23.05
N ILE A 92 16.81 18.15 23.91
CA ILE A 92 17.34 18.73 25.16
C ILE A 92 17.76 17.63 26.13
N LEU A 93 16.97 16.56 26.23
CA LEU A 93 17.28 15.43 27.10
C LEU A 93 18.46 14.62 26.57
N LEU A 94 18.53 14.42 25.25
CA LEU A 94 19.61 13.66 24.63
C LEU A 94 20.97 14.35 24.80
N SER A 95 21.03 15.68 24.59
CA SER A 95 22.28 16.42 24.77
C SER A 95 22.73 16.49 26.23
N GLU A 96 21.80 16.65 27.18
CA GLU A 96 22.12 16.70 28.61
C GLU A 96 22.50 15.31 29.16
N VAL A 97 21.92 14.21 28.64
CA VAL A 97 22.33 12.84 29.00
C VAL A 97 23.67 12.47 28.37
N ASP A 98 23.93 12.80 27.11
CA ASP A 98 25.22 12.54 26.46
C ASP A 98 26.36 13.26 27.23
N ALA A 99 26.15 14.53 27.60
CA ALA A 99 27.09 15.29 28.44
C ALA A 99 27.31 14.66 29.82
N PHE A 100 26.27 14.09 30.43
CA PHE A 100 26.39 13.40 31.73
C PHE A 100 27.15 12.07 31.60
N VAL A 101 26.87 11.29 30.57
CA VAL A 101 27.51 9.99 30.32
C VAL A 101 29.00 10.13 30.00
N ASP A 102 29.43 11.24 29.43
CA ASP A 102 30.84 11.52 29.15
C ASP A 102 31.60 12.12 30.35
N ALA A 103 30.90 12.70 31.32
CA ALA A 103 31.50 13.43 32.44
C ALA A 103 31.61 12.63 33.75
N TYR A 104 30.84 11.54 33.93
CA TYR A 104 30.72 10.84 35.21
C TYR A 104 31.02 9.34 35.10
N ALA A 105 31.62 8.77 36.16
CA ALA A 105 31.99 7.34 36.24
C ALA A 105 30.81 6.36 36.02
N LEU A 106 29.57 6.79 36.31
CA LEU A 106 28.36 6.02 36.02
C LEU A 106 28.16 5.80 34.51
N GLY A 107 28.57 6.77 33.68
CA GLY A 107 28.54 6.65 32.22
C GLY A 107 29.52 5.59 31.70
N ASP A 108 30.70 5.47 32.32
CA ASP A 108 31.68 4.44 31.99
C ASP A 108 31.17 3.04 32.34
N GLU A 109 30.47 2.88 33.47
CA GLU A 109 29.81 1.62 33.85
C GLU A 109 28.72 1.20 32.84
N ILE A 110 27.92 2.16 32.36
CA ILE A 110 26.87 1.92 31.36
C ILE A 110 27.48 1.52 30.01
N LYS A 111 28.56 2.21 29.59
CA LYS A 111 29.32 1.87 28.37
C LYS A 111 29.95 0.48 28.46
N ASN A 112 30.52 0.11 29.61
CA ASN A 112 31.13 -1.20 29.85
C ASN A 112 30.11 -2.35 29.77
N LEU A 113 28.86 -2.11 30.17
CA LEU A 113 27.76 -3.07 30.05
C LEU A 113 27.15 -3.15 28.66
N ARG A 114 27.67 -2.39 27.67
CA ARG A 114 27.16 -2.30 26.29
C ARG A 114 25.66 -1.97 26.22
N ILE A 115 25.17 -1.14 27.14
CA ILE A 115 23.77 -0.73 27.15
C ILE A 115 23.58 0.44 26.18
N ASP A 116 22.61 0.34 25.28
CA ASP A 116 22.23 1.42 24.38
C ASP A 116 21.40 2.47 25.14
N ILE A 117 22.08 3.56 25.51
CA ILE A 117 21.50 4.65 26.31
C ILE A 117 20.37 5.36 25.57
N LYS A 118 20.51 5.57 24.25
CA LYS A 118 19.48 6.25 23.44
C LYS A 118 18.20 5.42 23.40
N ARG A 119 18.34 4.10 23.25
CA ARG A 119 17.21 3.16 23.32
C ARG A 119 16.53 3.15 24.68
N GLU A 120 17.29 3.22 25.77
CA GLU A 120 16.74 3.23 27.13
C GLU A 120 16.03 4.56 27.47
N ILE A 121 16.56 5.69 27.01
CA ILE A 121 15.88 7.00 27.11
C ILE A 121 14.55 6.98 26.36
N ALA A 122 14.55 6.46 25.12
CA ALA A 122 13.33 6.36 24.32
C ALA A 122 12.29 5.45 24.99
N ALA A 123 12.71 4.29 25.52
CA ALA A 123 11.84 3.39 26.25
C ALA A 123 11.24 4.03 27.51
N PHE A 124 12.05 4.78 28.28
CA PHE A 124 11.56 5.51 29.45
C PHE A 124 10.55 6.60 29.06
N TYR A 125 10.82 7.36 27.99
CA TYR A 125 9.96 8.43 27.50
C TYR A 125 8.60 7.93 26.99
N ILE A 126 8.57 6.75 26.36
CA ILE A 126 7.33 6.10 25.91
C ILE A 126 6.44 5.76 27.11
N VAL A 127 7.01 5.12 28.15
CA VAL A 127 6.28 4.79 29.37
C VAL A 127 5.80 6.06 30.08
N PHE A 128 6.67 7.08 30.19
CA PHE A 128 6.28 8.37 30.77
C PHE A 128 5.10 9.00 30.04
N SER A 129 5.12 9.00 28.72
CA SER A 129 4.06 9.58 27.88
C SER A 129 2.74 8.84 28.03
N GLN A 130 2.78 7.51 28.19
CA GLN A 130 1.59 6.69 28.45
C GLN A 130 1.00 7.01 29.82
N VAL A 131 1.84 7.05 30.86
CA VAL A 131 1.42 7.40 32.23
C VAL A 131 0.85 8.82 32.26
N ALA A 132 1.49 9.79 31.61
CA ALA A 132 1.02 11.18 31.56
C ALA A 132 -0.39 11.30 30.95
N LYS A 133 -0.69 10.55 29.87
CA LYS A 133 -2.02 10.51 29.24
C LYS A 133 -3.11 9.95 30.16
N LEU A 134 -2.77 9.01 31.04
CA LEU A 134 -3.70 8.43 32.01
C LEU A 134 -4.03 9.39 33.17
N THR A 135 -3.32 10.51 33.30
CA THR A 135 -3.47 11.43 34.45
C THR A 135 -4.31 12.69 34.22
N ARG A 136 -4.73 13.02 32.99
CA ARG A 136 -5.38 14.32 32.69
C ARG A 136 -6.70 14.20 31.94
N ASN A 137 -7.68 14.97 32.41
CA ASN A 137 -9.05 15.12 31.88
C ASN A 137 -9.03 15.66 30.42
N PRO A 138 -9.79 15.08 29.47
CA PRO A 138 -9.76 15.40 28.04
C PRO A 138 -10.08 16.85 27.62
N ALA A 139 -10.71 17.67 28.47
CA ALA A 139 -11.21 18.99 28.07
C ALA A 139 -10.14 20.10 27.98
N ASP A 140 -9.04 20.00 28.75
CA ASP A 140 -8.07 21.10 28.86
C ASP A 140 -6.96 21.05 27.79
N THR A 141 -6.90 19.98 27.00
CA THR A 141 -5.79 19.72 26.05
C THR A 141 -5.97 20.38 24.68
N MET A 142 -7.21 20.64 24.23
CA MET A 142 -7.41 21.19 22.88
C MET A 142 -7.12 22.69 22.78
N MET A 143 -7.31 23.45 23.86
CA MET A 143 -7.30 24.92 23.78
C MET A 143 -5.91 25.56 23.92
N SER A 144 -4.97 24.87 24.58
CA SER A 144 -3.64 25.44 24.91
C SER A 144 -2.56 25.10 23.87
N GLN A 145 -2.67 23.97 23.15
CA GLN A 145 -1.73 23.60 22.10
C GLN A 145 -2.06 24.23 20.72
N GLN A 146 -3.33 24.48 20.40
CA GLN A 146 -3.72 25.03 19.09
C GLN A 146 -3.31 26.50 18.91
N ILE A 147 -3.30 27.31 19.98
CA ILE A 147 -3.06 28.76 19.87
C ILE A 147 -1.58 29.08 19.58
N GLY A 148 -0.65 28.29 20.11
CA GLY A 148 0.78 28.47 19.86
C GLY A 148 1.21 28.05 18.45
N SER A 149 0.68 26.93 17.94
CA SER A 149 1.02 26.43 16.59
C SER A 149 0.40 27.27 15.47
N LEU A 150 -0.81 27.81 15.68
CA LEU A 150 -1.47 28.67 14.69
C LEU A 150 -0.70 29.98 14.47
N HIS A 151 -0.15 30.58 15.52
CA HIS A 151 0.59 31.85 15.40
C HIS A 151 1.89 31.69 14.62
N THR A 152 2.61 30.57 14.77
CA THR A 152 3.85 30.31 14.03
C THR A 152 3.59 29.94 12.57
N SER A 153 2.54 29.15 12.31
CA SER A 153 2.16 28.77 10.94
C SER A 153 1.67 29.95 10.11
N ILE A 154 0.88 30.86 10.69
CA ILE A 154 0.37 32.05 9.99
C ILE A 154 1.51 32.98 9.54
N SER A 155 2.54 33.17 10.37
CA SER A 155 3.70 33.98 10.00
C SER A 155 4.54 33.35 8.87
N SER A 156 4.69 32.01 8.86
CA SER A 156 5.41 31.31 7.80
C SER A 156 4.66 31.29 6.46
N ILE A 157 3.33 31.17 6.50
CA ILE A 157 2.48 31.14 5.31
C ILE A 157 2.41 32.54 4.67
N GLN A 158 2.39 33.61 5.47
CA GLN A 158 2.43 34.99 4.96
C GLN A 158 3.73 35.30 4.22
N GLU A 159 4.87 34.80 4.68
CA GLU A 159 6.18 35.01 4.02
C GLU A 159 6.32 34.17 2.73
N GLN A 160 5.62 33.03 2.64
CA GLN A 160 5.60 32.17 1.45
C GLN A 160 4.66 32.66 0.35
N LEU A 161 3.52 33.26 0.71
CA LEU A 161 2.54 33.79 -0.24
C LEU A 161 3.06 35.00 -1.03
N GLU A 162 3.97 35.79 -0.47
CA GLU A 162 4.56 36.96 -1.14
C GLU A 162 5.54 36.60 -2.27
N ARG A 163 5.95 35.32 -2.40
CA ARG A 163 6.99 34.89 -3.37
C ARG A 163 6.47 34.10 -4.58
N MET A 164 5.17 33.93 -4.76
CA MET A 164 4.62 33.04 -5.80
C MET A 164 3.86 33.78 -6.91
N PRO A 165 4.30 33.64 -8.18
CA PRO A 165 3.34 33.72 -9.26
C PRO A 165 3.63 32.67 -10.34
N THR A 166 3.42 31.36 -10.09
CA THR A 166 3.01 30.34 -11.10
C THR A 166 2.97 28.89 -10.57
N LEU A 167 2.10 28.06 -11.17
CA LEU A 167 1.83 26.64 -10.88
C LEU A 167 3.03 25.68 -11.09
N GLU A 168 3.97 25.99 -11.98
CA GLU A 168 5.20 25.20 -12.15
C GLU A 168 6.18 25.37 -10.98
N GLY A 169 6.21 26.56 -10.36
CA GLY A 169 7.02 26.80 -9.16
C GLY A 169 6.59 25.94 -7.98
N ILE A 170 5.29 25.68 -7.85
CA ILE A 170 4.72 24.84 -6.78
C ILE A 170 5.12 23.37 -6.97
N ARG A 171 5.06 22.85 -8.20
CA ARG A 171 5.50 21.47 -8.51
C ARG A 171 6.99 21.25 -8.27
N THR A 172 7.80 22.25 -8.63
CA THR A 172 9.26 22.21 -8.45
C THR A 172 9.63 22.25 -6.98
N GLU A 173 8.92 23.03 -6.18
CA GLU A 173 9.17 23.14 -4.75
C GLU A 173 8.72 21.92 -3.96
N ILE A 174 7.63 21.25 -4.37
CA ILE A 174 7.20 19.96 -3.80
C ILE A 174 8.25 18.86 -4.07
N ALA A 175 8.81 18.82 -5.29
CA ALA A 175 9.90 17.91 -5.62
C ALA A 175 11.18 18.25 -4.82
N ARG A 176 11.48 19.53 -4.61
CA ARG A 176 12.63 20.00 -3.79
C ARG A 176 12.48 19.63 -2.32
N LEU A 177 11.28 19.75 -1.75
CA LEU A 177 11.00 19.39 -0.36
C LEU A 177 11.00 17.87 -0.14
N ALA A 178 10.59 17.09 -1.12
CA ALA A 178 10.76 15.63 -1.11
C ALA A 178 12.25 15.22 -1.19
N ALA A 179 13.07 16.00 -1.91
CA ALA A 179 14.49 15.74 -2.15
C ALA A 179 15.44 16.11 -1.00
N GLN A 180 15.19 17.20 -0.27
CA GLN A 180 16.07 17.62 0.84
C GLN A 180 16.19 16.57 1.95
N ASN A 181 15.21 15.66 2.06
CA ASN A 181 15.19 14.61 3.07
C ASN A 181 16.00 13.35 2.72
N TYR A 182 16.57 13.25 1.50
CA TYR A 182 17.51 12.17 1.13
C TYR A 182 18.96 12.45 1.57
N LEU A 183 19.33 13.72 1.78
CA LEU A 183 20.71 14.12 2.11
C LEU A 183 21.13 13.84 3.57
N ALA A 184 20.20 13.46 4.45
CA ALA A 184 20.48 13.21 5.87
C ALA A 184 21.15 11.85 6.16
N LEU A 185 21.45 11.04 5.15
CA LEU A 185 22.03 9.69 5.31
C LEU A 185 23.48 9.53 4.81
N SER A 186 24.22 10.60 4.53
CA SER A 186 25.68 10.50 4.29
C SER A 186 26.49 11.54 5.08
N GLU A 187 26.90 11.16 6.30
CA GLU A 187 27.92 11.87 7.05
C GLU A 187 29.32 11.42 6.64
N ASN A 188 30.05 12.25 5.88
CA ASN A 188 31.38 12.74 6.25
C ASN A 188 32.00 13.65 5.16
N ASN A 189 32.79 14.62 5.64
CA ASN A 189 33.63 15.61 4.93
C ASN A 189 32.96 16.93 4.50
N ASN A 190 32.92 17.86 5.47
CA ASN A 190 32.53 19.26 5.31
C ASN A 190 33.76 20.13 5.00
N VAL A 191 33.96 20.53 3.73
CA VAL A 191 34.32 21.91 3.30
C VAL A 191 33.96 22.08 1.79
N SER A 192 34.01 21.02 0.98
CA SER A 192 33.71 21.10 -0.48
C SER A 192 32.21 21.04 -0.85
N ARG A 193 31.31 20.66 0.08
CA ARG A 193 29.85 20.50 -0.19
C ARG A 193 29.08 21.81 -0.40
N LEU A 194 29.56 22.95 0.10
CA LEU A 194 28.81 24.22 -0.01
C LEU A 194 28.73 24.78 -1.43
N TYR A 195 29.70 24.46 -2.30
CA TYR A 195 29.65 24.89 -3.70
C TYR A 195 28.77 23.97 -4.57
N ILE A 196 28.80 22.66 -4.35
CA ILE A 196 28.03 21.65 -5.11
C ILE A 196 26.51 21.78 -4.86
N ALA A 197 26.11 22.04 -3.61
CA ALA A 197 24.70 22.22 -3.26
C ALA A 197 24.04 23.45 -3.92
N SER A 198 24.84 24.43 -4.37
CA SER A 198 24.31 25.63 -5.05
C SER A 198 24.04 25.40 -6.55
N SER A 199 24.85 24.56 -7.22
CA SER A 199 24.67 24.20 -8.63
C SER A 199 23.62 23.12 -8.84
N GLU A 200 23.52 22.14 -7.93
CA GLU A 200 22.42 21.14 -7.92
C GLU A 200 21.06 21.83 -7.91
N ASN A 201 20.88 22.85 -7.06
CA ASN A 201 19.62 23.57 -6.92
C ASN A 201 19.20 24.38 -8.16
N GLN A 202 20.07 24.57 -9.16
CA GLN A 202 19.76 25.28 -10.41
C GLN A 202 19.53 24.35 -11.61
N CYS A 203 19.81 23.05 -11.47
CA CYS A 203 19.61 22.08 -12.54
C CYS A 203 18.12 21.75 -12.69
N ARG A 204 17.54 22.03 -13.86
CA ARG A 204 16.13 21.72 -14.14
C ARG A 204 15.86 20.21 -14.20
N ALA A 205 16.90 19.40 -14.42
CA ALA A 205 16.83 17.93 -14.50
C ALA A 205 16.99 17.23 -13.13
N ILE A 206 17.00 17.96 -12.02
CA ILE A 206 17.26 17.40 -10.68
C ILE A 206 16.29 16.29 -10.27
N ALA A 207 14.99 16.41 -10.62
CA ALA A 207 14.00 15.39 -10.30
C ALA A 207 14.26 14.07 -11.04
N LEU A 208 14.66 14.15 -12.32
CA LEU A 208 15.06 12.98 -13.10
C LEU A 208 16.34 12.37 -12.53
N ALA A 209 17.33 13.20 -12.16
CA ALA A 209 18.58 12.75 -11.57
C ALA A 209 18.37 11.93 -10.28
N GLN A 210 17.46 12.37 -9.42
CA GLN A 210 17.12 11.69 -8.17
C GLN A 210 16.40 10.36 -8.40
N GLN A 211 15.43 10.33 -9.32
CA GLN A 211 14.74 9.09 -9.67
C GLN A 211 15.71 8.07 -10.27
N MET A 212 16.60 8.51 -11.16
CA MET A 212 17.63 7.65 -11.76
C MET A 212 18.64 7.17 -10.72
N ARG A 213 19.08 8.03 -9.81
CA ARG A 213 19.98 7.64 -8.73
C ARG A 213 19.35 6.55 -7.86
N GLY A 214 18.13 6.77 -7.36
CA GLY A 214 17.42 5.76 -6.55
C GLY A 214 17.19 4.46 -7.32
N TRP A 215 16.89 4.54 -8.62
CA TRP A 215 16.76 3.36 -9.49
C TRP A 215 18.06 2.57 -9.60
N PHE A 216 19.17 3.23 -9.95
CA PHE A 216 20.47 2.60 -10.10
C PHE A 216 21.02 2.02 -8.79
N GLU A 217 20.84 2.73 -7.66
CA GLU A 217 21.21 2.23 -6.34
C GLU A 217 20.42 0.95 -6.00
N THR A 218 19.12 0.91 -6.34
CA THR A 218 18.26 -0.25 -6.13
C THR A 218 18.70 -1.46 -6.96
N LEU A 219 19.22 -1.22 -8.17
CA LEU A 219 19.83 -2.26 -9.03
C LEU A 219 21.23 -2.67 -8.55
N GLY A 220 21.80 -1.99 -7.55
CA GLY A 220 23.13 -2.26 -7.01
C GLY A 220 24.26 -1.66 -7.85
N TYR A 221 23.98 -0.67 -8.70
CA TYR A 221 25.01 0.06 -9.44
C TYR A 221 25.70 1.07 -8.53
N SER A 222 27.03 1.14 -8.61
CA SER A 222 27.80 2.08 -7.78
C SER A 222 28.19 3.33 -8.56
N PHE A 223 28.21 4.48 -7.90
CA PHE A 223 28.56 5.77 -8.49
C PHE A 223 30.05 6.09 -8.29
N GLU A 224 30.68 6.67 -9.29
CA GLU A 224 32.00 7.29 -9.15
C GLU A 224 31.88 8.74 -8.67
N ASN A 225 33.00 9.35 -8.27
CA ASN A 225 33.05 10.75 -7.84
C ASN A 225 32.88 11.78 -8.99
N HIS A 226 32.48 11.35 -10.18
CA HIS A 226 32.23 12.21 -11.32
C HIS A 226 30.74 12.62 -11.34
N GLU A 227 30.49 13.90 -11.05
CA GLU A 227 29.16 14.50 -11.13
C GLU A 227 29.25 15.88 -11.79
N VAL A 228 28.43 16.09 -12.82
CA VAL A 228 28.29 17.38 -13.51
C VAL A 228 26.85 17.84 -13.36
N TRP A 229 26.67 19.11 -13.00
CA TRP A 229 25.35 19.73 -12.82
C TRP A 229 25.29 21.03 -13.63
N ALA A 230 24.63 20.98 -14.78
CA ALA A 230 24.35 22.13 -15.63
C ALA A 230 22.87 22.55 -15.53
N GLU A 231 22.51 23.70 -16.10
CA GLU A 231 21.12 24.20 -16.04
C GLU A 231 20.13 23.22 -16.68
N GLU A 232 20.49 22.61 -17.82
CA GLU A 232 19.60 21.76 -18.63
C GLU A 232 19.97 20.27 -18.62
N TYR A 233 21.09 19.89 -18.01
CA TYR A 233 21.51 18.48 -17.93
C TYR A 233 22.31 18.18 -16.66
N PHE A 234 22.43 16.90 -16.34
CA PHE A 234 23.37 16.37 -15.34
C PHE A 234 24.12 15.17 -15.89
N GLU A 235 25.24 14.81 -15.26
CA GLU A 235 26.03 13.63 -15.62
C GLU A 235 26.52 12.88 -14.40
N PHE A 236 26.46 11.55 -14.47
CA PHE A 236 27.05 10.63 -13.51
C PHE A 236 27.86 9.56 -14.24
N VAL A 237 28.88 9.02 -13.59
CA VAL A 237 29.49 7.75 -14.02
C VAL A 237 29.05 6.66 -13.06
N ILE A 238 28.42 5.62 -13.61
CA ILE A 238 27.97 4.44 -12.88
C ILE A 238 28.78 3.21 -13.28
N ASN A 239 28.93 2.28 -12.36
CA ASN A 239 29.58 0.99 -12.57
C ASN A 239 28.55 -0.13 -12.48
N ILE A 240 28.35 -0.83 -13.59
CA ILE A 240 27.46 -1.98 -13.66
C ILE A 240 28.27 -3.27 -13.47
N PRO A 241 27.94 -4.13 -12.50
CA PRO A 241 28.70 -5.35 -12.25
C PRO A 241 28.52 -6.38 -13.38
N VAL A 242 29.62 -6.73 -14.04
CA VAL A 242 29.66 -7.76 -15.10
C VAL A 242 30.62 -8.87 -14.71
N ARG A 243 30.08 -9.93 -14.09
CA ARG A 243 30.82 -11.12 -13.62
C ARG A 243 31.99 -10.81 -12.68
N ARG A 244 33.17 -10.50 -13.22
CA ARG A 244 34.44 -10.23 -12.50
C ARG A 244 35.00 -8.82 -12.76
N SER A 245 34.32 -8.03 -13.58
CA SER A 245 34.65 -6.63 -13.90
C SER A 245 33.41 -5.77 -13.73
N PHE A 246 33.56 -4.48 -14.01
CA PHE A 246 32.44 -3.55 -14.10
C PHE A 246 32.50 -2.87 -15.45
N ASP A 247 31.33 -2.62 -16.05
CA ASP A 247 31.21 -1.75 -17.21
C ASP A 247 30.96 -0.34 -16.69
N ARG A 248 31.81 0.61 -17.09
CA ARG A 248 31.74 2.02 -16.71
C ARG A 248 30.83 2.73 -17.71
N ILE A 249 29.75 3.32 -17.22
CA ILE A 249 28.77 3.98 -18.07
C ILE A 249 28.64 5.44 -17.67
N LEU A 250 28.86 6.34 -18.62
CA LEU A 250 28.56 7.76 -18.45
C LEU A 250 27.08 7.98 -18.74
N VAL A 251 26.32 8.40 -17.74
CA VAL A 251 24.89 8.67 -17.86
C VAL A 251 24.68 10.18 -17.88
N ARG A 252 24.17 10.72 -18.99
CA ARG A 252 23.78 12.12 -19.13
C ARG A 252 22.25 12.24 -19.18
N GLY A 253 21.66 12.88 -18.17
CA GLY A 253 20.23 13.13 -18.11
C GLY A 253 19.87 14.55 -18.55
N ILE A 254 18.82 14.70 -19.37
CA ILE A 254 18.41 15.98 -19.99
C ILE A 254 16.92 16.24 -19.72
N THR A 255 16.56 17.50 -19.47
CA THR A 255 15.16 17.95 -19.27
C THR A 255 14.32 17.98 -20.55
N GLY A 256 14.95 18.35 -21.66
CA GLY A 256 14.34 18.56 -22.96
C GLY A 256 14.32 17.33 -23.87
N GLU A 257 14.00 17.57 -25.14
CA GLU A 257 14.12 16.57 -26.20
C GLU A 257 15.60 16.27 -26.47
N ILE A 258 15.94 14.99 -26.54
CA ILE A 258 17.30 14.56 -26.94
C ILE A 258 17.48 14.81 -28.44
N GLY A 259 18.41 15.71 -28.77
CA GLY A 259 18.82 16.08 -30.12
C GLY A 259 20.15 15.46 -30.54
N LEU A 260 20.57 15.77 -31.78
CA LEU A 260 21.86 15.31 -32.33
C LEU A 260 23.06 15.94 -31.60
N SER A 261 22.93 17.20 -31.17
CA SER A 261 23.95 17.90 -30.38
C SER A 261 24.29 17.16 -29.09
N ASP A 262 23.28 16.57 -28.45
CA ASP A 262 23.43 15.89 -27.17
C ASP A 262 24.18 14.57 -27.36
N VAL A 263 23.90 13.85 -28.45
CA VAL A 263 24.63 12.63 -28.84
C VAL A 263 26.10 12.93 -29.13
N MET A 264 26.38 14.03 -29.84
CA MET A 264 27.76 14.46 -30.10
C MET A 264 28.48 14.85 -28.82
N ALA A 265 27.80 15.57 -27.92
CA ALA A 265 28.36 15.98 -26.65
C ALA A 265 28.61 14.78 -25.73
N LEU A 266 27.72 13.78 -25.70
CA LEU A 266 27.92 12.54 -24.95
C LEU A 266 29.13 11.77 -25.49
N ARG A 267 29.26 11.65 -26.82
CA ARG A 267 30.40 10.97 -27.46
C ARG A 267 31.73 11.56 -27.02
N SER A 268 31.84 12.89 -26.99
CA SER A 268 33.06 13.58 -26.56
C SER A 268 33.39 13.26 -25.10
N GLU A 269 32.38 13.31 -24.23
CA GLU A 269 32.58 13.10 -22.80
C GLU A 269 32.95 11.63 -22.46
N VAL A 270 32.34 10.66 -23.14
CA VAL A 270 32.71 9.23 -23.03
C VAL A 270 34.19 9.02 -23.36
N GLN A 271 34.71 9.69 -24.39
CA GLN A 271 36.12 9.61 -24.77
C GLN A 271 37.04 10.30 -23.75
N GLU A 272 36.61 11.41 -23.19
CA GLU A 272 37.35 12.18 -22.18
C GLU A 272 37.45 11.40 -20.85
N GLN A 273 36.32 10.89 -20.35
CA GLN A 273 36.24 10.11 -19.11
C GLN A 273 36.68 8.64 -19.27
N LYS A 274 36.90 8.20 -20.52
CA LYS A 274 37.27 6.84 -20.91
C LYS A 274 36.30 5.81 -20.30
N THR A 275 35.00 6.05 -20.44
CA THR A 275 33.96 5.09 -20.07
C THR A 275 33.76 4.07 -21.18
N ASP A 276 33.20 2.90 -20.83
CA ASP A 276 32.96 1.82 -21.78
C ASP A 276 31.72 2.13 -22.65
N GLU A 277 30.70 2.72 -22.04
CA GLU A 277 29.46 3.15 -22.70
C GLU A 277 29.01 4.56 -22.26
N GLY A 278 28.06 5.12 -23.00
CA GLY A 278 27.37 6.36 -22.65
C GLY A 278 25.87 6.28 -22.88
N TRP A 279 25.07 6.67 -21.89
CA TRP A 279 23.61 6.66 -21.96
C TRP A 279 23.06 8.09 -21.86
N LEU A 280 22.27 8.49 -22.85
CA LEU A 280 21.45 9.70 -22.81
C LEU A 280 20.05 9.37 -22.33
N VAL A 281 19.58 10.06 -21.28
CA VAL A 281 18.27 9.78 -20.67
C VAL A 281 17.42 11.04 -20.57
N THR A 282 16.13 10.94 -20.90
CA THR A 282 15.16 12.03 -20.78
C THR A 282 13.80 11.52 -20.30
N THR A 283 12.98 12.38 -19.68
CA THR A 283 11.55 12.09 -19.47
C THR A 283 10.68 12.51 -20.65
N ARG A 284 11.27 13.19 -21.64
CA ARG A 284 10.57 13.72 -22.82
C ARG A 284 10.80 12.79 -24.02
N ARG A 285 10.68 13.36 -25.22
CA ARG A 285 10.84 12.65 -26.49
C ARG A 285 12.31 12.61 -26.92
N ILE A 286 12.64 11.62 -27.74
CA ILE A 286 13.94 11.48 -28.40
C ILE A 286 13.75 11.77 -29.88
N SER A 287 14.54 12.69 -30.43
CA SER A 287 14.47 13.00 -31.86
C SER A 287 14.85 11.79 -32.71
N ARG A 288 14.21 11.64 -33.88
CA ARG A 288 14.53 10.55 -34.81
C ARG A 288 15.99 10.61 -35.27
N ALA A 289 16.53 11.81 -35.46
CA ALA A 289 17.94 12.02 -35.80
C ALA A 289 18.88 11.46 -34.72
N ALA A 290 18.58 11.68 -33.43
CA ALA A 290 19.36 11.12 -32.34
C ALA A 290 19.28 9.58 -32.32
N ARG A 291 18.09 9.00 -32.47
CA ARG A 291 17.91 7.53 -32.55
C ARG A 291 18.63 6.89 -33.74
N ASP A 292 18.67 7.56 -34.87
CA ASP A 292 19.38 7.07 -36.06
C ASP A 292 20.90 7.25 -35.94
N GLU A 293 21.37 8.27 -35.21
CA GLU A 293 22.80 8.49 -34.96
C GLU A 293 23.41 7.42 -34.06
N VAL A 294 22.77 7.06 -32.93
CA VAL A 294 23.28 6.03 -32.02
C VAL A 294 23.31 4.63 -32.65
N LYS A 295 22.46 4.36 -33.66
CA LYS A 295 22.46 3.09 -34.41
C LYS A 295 23.64 2.91 -35.37
N LYS A 296 24.41 3.95 -35.65
CA LYS A 296 25.57 3.87 -36.55
C LYS A 296 26.68 3.02 -35.92
N GLU A 297 27.44 2.30 -36.73
CA GLU A 297 28.51 1.42 -36.22
C GLU A 297 29.56 2.16 -35.38
N GLU A 298 29.82 3.42 -35.73
CA GLU A 298 30.75 4.31 -35.04
C GLU A 298 30.31 4.71 -33.62
N ASN A 299 29.03 4.53 -33.28
CA ASN A 299 28.41 4.96 -32.02
C ASN A 299 27.81 3.80 -31.22
N ARG A 300 28.20 2.55 -31.49
CA ARG A 300 27.63 1.37 -30.83
C ARG A 300 27.79 1.34 -29.30
N PHE A 301 28.64 2.19 -28.75
CA PHE A 301 28.84 2.37 -27.31
C PHE A 301 27.95 3.47 -26.71
N LEU A 302 27.08 4.09 -27.51
CA LEU A 302 26.16 5.13 -27.08
C LEU A 302 24.72 4.67 -27.26
N ASP A 303 23.88 4.95 -26.27
CA ASP A 303 22.45 4.69 -26.35
C ASP A 303 21.63 5.89 -25.85
N CYS A 304 20.38 5.95 -26.31
CA CYS A 304 19.41 6.98 -25.90
C CYS A 304 18.12 6.31 -25.42
N PHE A 305 17.71 6.63 -24.19
CA PHE A 305 16.52 6.08 -23.55
C PHE A 305 15.60 7.20 -23.06
N THR A 306 14.29 6.97 -23.15
CA THR A 306 13.41 7.63 -22.19
C THR A 306 13.60 6.94 -20.84
N PHE A 307 13.31 7.63 -19.74
CA PHE A 307 13.47 7.01 -18.43
C PHE A 307 12.60 5.75 -18.27
N ASP A 308 11.41 5.72 -18.89
CA ASP A 308 10.58 4.51 -18.93
C ASP A 308 11.19 3.38 -19.77
N GLU A 309 11.85 3.70 -20.90
CA GLU A 309 12.59 2.70 -21.70
C GLU A 309 13.78 2.12 -20.94
N LEU A 310 14.44 2.93 -20.10
CA LEU A 310 15.55 2.50 -19.26
C LEU A 310 15.07 1.54 -18.16
N ILE A 311 13.92 1.81 -17.53
CA ILE A 311 13.32 0.94 -16.51
C ILE A 311 12.95 -0.43 -17.09
N ASP A 312 12.43 -0.47 -18.31
CA ASP A 312 12.03 -1.71 -18.99
C ASP A 312 13.20 -2.71 -19.19
N LEU A 313 14.45 -2.24 -19.17
CA LEU A 313 15.63 -3.10 -19.31
C LEU A 313 15.75 -4.11 -18.16
N ASP A 314 15.39 -3.68 -16.95
CA ASP A 314 15.51 -4.48 -15.72
C ASP A 314 14.14 -4.94 -15.18
N ALA A 315 13.05 -4.26 -15.53
CA ALA A 315 11.69 -4.55 -15.06
C ALA A 315 10.70 -4.81 -16.21
N ASP A 316 10.71 -6.03 -16.75
CA ASP A 316 9.81 -6.44 -17.84
C ASP A 316 8.42 -6.90 -17.34
N PHE A 317 7.40 -6.07 -17.59
CA PHE A 317 5.99 -6.38 -17.30
C PHE A 317 5.20 -6.88 -18.51
N SER A 318 5.83 -7.12 -19.66
CA SER A 318 5.15 -7.48 -20.91
C SER A 318 4.30 -8.75 -20.79
N GLY A 319 4.80 -9.77 -20.08
CA GLY A 319 4.08 -11.01 -19.81
C GLY A 319 2.80 -10.78 -19.00
N TYR A 320 2.88 -9.95 -17.96
CA TYR A 320 1.72 -9.58 -17.15
C TYR A 320 0.71 -8.74 -17.94
N VAL A 321 1.17 -7.74 -18.71
CA VAL A 321 0.29 -6.91 -19.55
C VAL A 321 -0.56 -7.76 -20.50
N ASN A 322 0.06 -8.74 -21.15
CA ASN A 322 -0.64 -9.67 -22.04
C ASN A 322 -1.65 -10.54 -21.28
N CYS A 323 -1.28 -11.03 -20.09
CA CYS A 323 -2.16 -11.81 -19.24
C CYS A 323 -3.38 -11.01 -18.78
N LEU A 324 -3.18 -9.77 -18.32
CA LEU A 324 -4.25 -8.87 -17.89
C LEU A 324 -5.22 -8.56 -19.03
N GLU A 325 -4.71 -8.23 -20.21
CA GLU A 325 -5.53 -7.97 -21.41
C GLU A 325 -6.36 -9.21 -21.81
N ALA A 326 -5.75 -10.40 -21.77
CA ALA A 326 -6.47 -11.64 -22.04
C ALA A 326 -7.58 -11.91 -21.02
N GLU A 327 -7.31 -11.67 -19.73
CA GLU A 327 -8.28 -11.85 -18.65
C GLU A 327 -9.48 -10.91 -18.78
N ILE A 328 -9.23 -9.62 -19.05
CA ILE A 328 -10.27 -8.59 -19.24
C ILE A 328 -11.18 -8.95 -20.41
N LYS A 329 -10.59 -9.31 -21.57
CA LYS A 329 -11.34 -9.72 -22.76
C LYS A 329 -12.10 -11.02 -22.56
N ARG A 330 -11.53 -11.99 -21.84
CA ARG A 330 -12.21 -13.24 -21.48
C ARG A 330 -13.48 -12.98 -20.67
N ARG A 331 -13.42 -12.03 -19.74
CA ARG A 331 -14.57 -11.58 -18.94
C ARG A 331 -15.53 -10.63 -19.69
N LYS A 332 -15.13 -10.15 -20.87
CA LYS A 332 -15.85 -9.15 -21.69
C LYS A 332 -16.05 -7.81 -20.98
N VAL A 333 -15.17 -7.48 -20.03
CA VAL A 333 -15.21 -6.22 -19.26
C VAL A 333 -14.89 -5.02 -20.16
N ASP A 334 -14.07 -5.23 -21.19
CA ASP A 334 -13.72 -4.24 -22.21
C ASP A 334 -14.93 -3.73 -23.02
N THR A 335 -15.99 -4.54 -23.12
CA THR A 335 -17.12 -4.29 -24.03
C THR A 335 -18.48 -4.24 -23.36
N LYS A 336 -18.62 -4.82 -22.17
CA LYS A 336 -19.92 -4.96 -21.47
C LYS A 336 -20.00 -4.23 -20.13
N TYR A 337 -18.93 -3.54 -19.72
CA TYR A 337 -18.92 -2.81 -18.46
C TYR A 337 -19.86 -1.61 -18.53
N VAL A 338 -20.66 -1.43 -17.47
CA VAL A 338 -21.53 -0.27 -17.27
C VAL A 338 -21.05 0.44 -16.00
N SER A 339 -20.65 1.70 -16.12
CA SER A 339 -20.11 2.49 -15.00
C SER A 339 -21.16 2.69 -13.91
N LEU A 340 -20.69 2.69 -12.65
CA LEU A 340 -21.52 2.78 -11.45
C LEU A 340 -21.38 4.15 -10.79
N ALA A 341 -22.46 4.62 -10.18
CA ALA A 341 -22.38 5.74 -9.25
C ALA A 341 -21.67 5.30 -7.96
N CYS A 342 -21.04 6.25 -7.28
CA CYS A 342 -20.47 6.03 -5.97
C CYS A 342 -20.77 7.18 -5.02
N THR A 343 -20.78 6.88 -3.74
CA THR A 343 -20.90 7.85 -2.67
C THR A 343 -19.61 7.93 -1.86
N LYS A 344 -19.37 9.10 -1.28
CA LYS A 344 -18.33 9.34 -0.29
C LYS A 344 -18.96 9.96 0.94
N GLU A 345 -18.69 9.39 2.11
CA GLU A 345 -19.09 10.02 3.36
C GLU A 345 -18.23 11.26 3.62
N GLU A 346 -18.90 12.39 3.86
CA GLU A 346 -18.25 13.62 4.30
C GLU A 346 -18.21 13.61 5.82
N LEU A 347 -17.00 13.60 6.38
CA LEU A 347 -16.77 13.57 7.82
C LEU A 347 -16.29 14.94 8.29
N ASP A 348 -16.80 15.39 9.43
CA ASP A 348 -16.29 16.57 10.12
C ASP A 348 -14.79 16.35 10.43
N PRO A 349 -13.90 17.27 10.04
CA PRO A 349 -12.46 17.10 10.24
C PRO A 349 -12.06 16.91 11.70
N VAL A 350 -12.82 17.49 12.64
CA VAL A 350 -12.56 17.51 14.08
C VAL A 350 -13.29 16.39 14.81
N THR A 351 -14.61 16.31 14.64
CA THR A 351 -15.43 15.34 15.39
C THR A 351 -15.42 13.95 14.75
N LYS A 352 -14.96 13.84 13.51
CA LYS A 352 -15.01 12.63 12.67
C LYS A 352 -16.43 12.07 12.51
N GLN A 353 -17.45 12.86 12.83
CA GLN A 353 -18.85 12.49 12.60
C GLN A 353 -19.24 12.77 11.17
N ARG A 354 -20.14 11.96 10.62
CA ARG A 354 -20.69 12.16 9.29
C ARG A 354 -21.53 13.43 9.26
N ILE A 355 -21.13 14.37 8.40
CA ILE A 355 -21.80 15.65 8.15
C ILE A 355 -22.55 15.68 6.81
N GLY A 356 -22.24 14.76 5.90
CA GLY A 356 -22.89 14.69 4.60
C GLY A 356 -22.52 13.45 3.81
N VAL A 357 -23.02 13.39 2.57
CA VAL A 357 -22.64 12.39 1.57
C VAL A 357 -22.49 13.09 0.24
N SER A 358 -21.31 12.99 -0.35
CA SER A 358 -21.07 13.37 -1.74
C SER A 358 -21.45 12.19 -2.63
N ARG A 359 -22.22 12.44 -3.70
CA ARG A 359 -22.68 11.43 -4.64
C ARG A 359 -22.19 11.77 -6.03
N TYR A 360 -21.47 10.85 -6.65
CA TYR A 360 -20.86 11.00 -7.98
C TYR A 360 -21.63 10.16 -9.00
N GLN A 361 -22.17 10.82 -10.03
CA GLN A 361 -23.04 10.21 -11.05
C GLN A 361 -22.51 10.51 -12.46
N GLU A 362 -23.36 10.38 -13.49
CA GLU A 362 -22.99 10.59 -14.90
C GLU A 362 -22.30 11.94 -15.15
N GLU A 363 -22.80 13.00 -14.51
CA GLU A 363 -22.29 14.38 -14.62
C GLU A 363 -20.82 14.51 -14.17
N ASP A 364 -20.39 13.64 -13.26
CA ASP A 364 -19.04 13.59 -12.70
C ASP A 364 -18.13 12.57 -13.44
N GLY A 365 -18.66 11.87 -14.46
CA GLY A 365 -17.97 10.75 -15.09
C GLY A 365 -18.03 9.45 -14.28
N TRP A 366 -19.05 9.29 -13.43
CA TRP A 366 -19.24 8.14 -12.54
C TRP A 366 -18.06 7.92 -11.58
N ILE A 367 -17.89 6.70 -11.06
CA ILE A 367 -16.70 6.36 -10.27
C ILE A 367 -15.40 6.55 -11.07
N ASP A 368 -15.40 6.34 -12.38
CA ASP A 368 -14.22 6.43 -13.22
C ASP A 368 -13.63 7.86 -13.19
N GLY A 369 -14.49 8.88 -13.33
CA GLY A 369 -14.10 10.29 -13.22
C GLY A 369 -13.57 10.66 -11.83
N TYR A 370 -14.17 10.12 -10.77
CA TYR A 370 -13.64 10.32 -9.42
C TYR A 370 -12.24 9.73 -9.25
N ILE A 371 -12.01 8.52 -9.75
CA ILE A 371 -10.73 7.83 -9.61
C ILE A 371 -9.66 8.52 -10.46
N ASP A 372 -10.01 9.08 -11.62
CA ASP A 372 -9.11 9.92 -12.40
C ASP A 372 -8.66 11.17 -11.60
N LEU A 373 -9.59 11.88 -10.95
CA LEU A 373 -9.25 13.02 -10.07
C LEU A 373 -8.41 12.58 -8.86
N TRP A 374 -8.72 11.44 -8.25
CA TRP A 374 -7.93 10.88 -7.16
C TRP A 374 -6.53 10.48 -7.62
N LEU A 375 -6.38 9.94 -8.83
CA LEU A 375 -5.09 9.52 -9.37
C LEU A 375 -4.15 10.72 -9.59
N ASP A 376 -4.72 11.85 -10.00
CA ASP A 376 -4.00 13.11 -10.24
C ASP A 376 -3.62 13.87 -8.95
N ASP A 377 -4.28 13.59 -7.82
CA ASP A 377 -4.02 14.24 -6.53
C ASP A 377 -2.79 13.64 -5.82
N PRO A 378 -1.65 14.34 -5.69
CA PRO A 378 -0.42 13.77 -5.13
C PRO A 378 -0.50 13.45 -3.63
N VAL A 379 -1.49 13.99 -2.88
CA VAL A 379 -1.61 13.79 -1.43
C VAL A 379 -2.38 12.51 -1.09
N LYS A 380 -3.15 11.98 -2.04
CA LYS A 380 -4.01 10.82 -1.83
C LYS A 380 -3.36 9.55 -2.35
N GLU A 381 -2.95 8.66 -1.46
CA GLU A 381 -2.17 7.47 -1.84
C GLU A 381 -3.01 6.19 -1.86
N HIS A 382 -4.10 6.16 -1.08
CA HIS A 382 -4.95 4.97 -0.91
C HIS A 382 -6.43 5.29 -1.02
N ILE A 383 -7.17 4.44 -1.72
CA ILE A 383 -8.63 4.47 -1.77
C ILE A 383 -9.23 3.08 -1.60
N SER A 384 -10.21 2.96 -0.71
CA SER A 384 -10.99 1.74 -0.52
C SER A 384 -12.35 1.88 -1.20
N ILE A 385 -12.68 0.93 -2.07
CA ILE A 385 -13.95 0.85 -2.79
C ILE A 385 -14.79 -0.25 -2.16
N LEU A 386 -15.84 0.18 -1.47
CA LEU A 386 -16.79 -0.65 -0.76
C LEU A 386 -18.03 -0.92 -1.60
N GLY A 387 -18.78 -1.94 -1.21
CA GLY A 387 -20.09 -2.22 -1.77
C GLY A 387 -20.57 -3.61 -1.39
N GLU A 388 -21.88 -3.83 -1.47
CA GLU A 388 -22.47 -5.13 -1.19
C GLU A 388 -21.97 -6.24 -2.14
N PHE A 389 -22.30 -7.49 -1.82
CA PHE A 389 -22.11 -8.59 -2.75
C PHE A 389 -22.78 -8.34 -4.11
N GLY A 390 -22.05 -8.61 -5.19
CA GLY A 390 -22.58 -8.55 -6.55
C GLY A 390 -22.75 -7.15 -7.14
N THR A 391 -22.29 -6.09 -6.45
CA THR A 391 -22.35 -4.70 -6.95
C THR A 391 -21.36 -4.40 -8.08
N GLY A 392 -20.41 -5.30 -8.38
CA GLY A 392 -19.49 -5.12 -9.50
C GLY A 392 -18.10 -4.61 -9.15
N LYS A 393 -17.68 -4.63 -7.87
CA LYS A 393 -16.32 -4.26 -7.42
C LYS A 393 -15.19 -4.83 -8.28
N THR A 394 -15.18 -6.15 -8.48
CA THR A 394 -14.20 -6.81 -9.34
C THR A 394 -14.28 -6.34 -10.79
N TRP A 395 -15.49 -6.14 -11.32
CA TRP A 395 -15.67 -5.60 -12.68
C TRP A 395 -15.12 -4.18 -12.81
N PHE A 396 -15.35 -3.32 -11.80
CA PHE A 396 -14.75 -2.00 -11.72
C PHE A 396 -13.21 -2.08 -11.71
N ALA A 397 -12.62 -2.93 -10.86
CA ALA A 397 -11.17 -3.10 -10.78
C ALA A 397 -10.55 -3.47 -12.14
N PHE A 398 -11.14 -4.44 -12.84
CA PHE A 398 -10.70 -4.84 -14.19
C PHE A 398 -11.00 -3.79 -15.27
N HIS A 399 -12.12 -3.07 -15.16
CA HIS A 399 -12.46 -2.00 -16.10
C HIS A 399 -11.50 -0.82 -15.98
N TYR A 400 -11.25 -0.35 -14.77
CA TYR A 400 -10.33 0.77 -14.56
C TYR A 400 -8.90 0.37 -14.95
N ALA A 401 -8.50 -0.87 -14.65
CA ALA A 401 -7.24 -1.43 -15.13
C ALA A 401 -7.17 -1.49 -16.67
N TRP A 402 -8.27 -1.84 -17.36
CA TRP A 402 -8.34 -1.80 -18.82
C TRP A 402 -8.09 -0.39 -19.35
N THR A 403 -8.80 0.60 -18.83
CA THR A 403 -8.70 2.01 -19.23
C THR A 403 -7.29 2.56 -18.98
N ALA A 404 -6.73 2.32 -17.80
CA ALA A 404 -5.36 2.70 -17.45
C ALA A 404 -4.32 2.01 -18.35
N LEU A 405 -4.52 0.72 -18.66
CA LEU A 405 -3.63 -0.03 -19.55
C LEU A 405 -3.66 0.50 -20.99
N GLN A 406 -4.83 0.91 -21.50
CA GLN A 406 -4.91 1.52 -22.83
C GLN A 406 -4.15 2.86 -22.87
N ARG A 407 -4.28 3.69 -21.84
CA ARG A 407 -3.51 4.94 -21.70
C ARG A 407 -2.00 4.65 -21.64
N TYR A 408 -1.59 3.63 -20.89
CA TYR A 408 -0.21 3.17 -20.81
C TYR A 408 0.36 2.76 -22.19
N LYS A 409 -0.37 1.91 -22.93
CA LYS A 409 0.04 1.42 -24.25
C LYS A 409 0.07 2.54 -25.30
N ASP A 410 -0.87 3.48 -25.27
CA ASP A 410 -0.85 4.64 -26.17
C ASP A 410 0.38 5.52 -25.90
N ALA A 411 0.66 5.83 -24.63
CA ALA A 411 1.84 6.61 -24.24
C ALA A 411 3.13 5.92 -24.68
N GLN A 412 3.25 4.61 -24.43
CA GLN A 412 4.39 3.81 -24.88
C GLN A 412 4.57 3.85 -26.41
N LYS A 413 3.49 3.66 -27.18
CA LYS A 413 3.53 3.68 -28.65
C LYS A 413 3.93 5.06 -29.21
N ARG A 414 3.51 6.13 -28.54
CA ARG A 414 3.79 7.52 -28.95
C ARG A 414 5.12 8.05 -28.43
N GLY A 415 5.83 7.29 -27.60
CA GLY A 415 7.07 7.73 -26.96
C GLY A 415 6.86 8.90 -26.00
N LEU A 416 5.72 8.92 -25.31
CA LEU A 416 5.40 9.87 -24.25
C LEU A 416 5.73 9.25 -22.88
N GLU A 417 5.83 10.09 -21.86
CA GLU A 417 5.92 9.63 -20.47
C GLU A 417 4.73 8.72 -20.15
N ARG A 418 5.03 7.54 -19.61
CA ARG A 418 4.01 6.53 -19.37
C ARG A 418 3.25 6.84 -18.08
N PRO A 419 1.91 6.77 -18.08
CA PRO A 419 1.15 6.78 -16.84
C PRO A 419 1.45 5.52 -16.01
N ARG A 420 0.88 5.45 -14.81
CA ARG A 420 1.01 4.28 -13.93
C ARG A 420 0.52 3.00 -14.62
N LEU A 421 1.32 1.94 -14.55
CA LEU A 421 0.94 0.60 -14.98
C LEU A 421 -0.05 -0.01 -13.96
N PRO A 422 -1.26 -0.43 -14.37
CA PRO A 422 -2.21 -1.05 -13.45
C PRO A 422 -1.81 -2.50 -13.11
N VAL A 423 -1.62 -2.78 -11.83
CA VAL A 423 -1.28 -4.10 -11.27
C VAL A 423 -2.48 -4.63 -10.47
N VAL A 424 -3.27 -5.53 -11.07
CA VAL A 424 -4.47 -6.11 -10.46
C VAL A 424 -4.11 -7.41 -9.74
N ILE A 425 -4.26 -7.41 -8.42
CA ILE A 425 -3.93 -8.54 -7.55
C ILE A 425 -5.23 -9.05 -6.92
N THR A 426 -5.67 -10.24 -7.33
CA THR A 426 -6.83 -10.93 -6.77
C THR A 426 -6.46 -11.57 -5.44
N LEU A 427 -6.86 -10.95 -4.33
CA LEU A 427 -6.44 -11.36 -2.98
C LEU A 427 -6.90 -12.77 -2.60
N ARG A 428 -7.96 -13.28 -3.22
CA ARG A 428 -8.42 -14.67 -3.07
C ARG A 428 -7.33 -15.71 -3.33
N ASP A 429 -6.47 -15.46 -4.31
CA ASP A 429 -5.41 -16.40 -4.70
C ASP A 429 -4.31 -16.51 -3.64
N PHE A 430 -4.28 -15.56 -2.70
CA PHE A 430 -3.28 -15.43 -1.65
C PHE A 430 -3.89 -15.47 -0.24
N ALA A 431 -5.08 -16.05 -0.07
CA ALA A 431 -5.79 -16.07 1.22
C ALA A 431 -4.98 -16.68 2.39
N LYS A 432 -3.95 -17.49 2.11
CA LYS A 432 -3.05 -18.11 3.10
C LYS A 432 -1.77 -17.32 3.37
N ALA A 433 -1.53 -16.23 2.63
CA ALA A 433 -0.33 -15.42 2.80
C ALA A 433 -0.36 -14.73 4.17
N LEU A 434 0.76 -14.81 4.90
CA LEU A 434 0.89 -14.24 6.24
C LEU A 434 1.24 -12.75 6.24
N ASN A 435 1.74 -12.23 5.11
CA ASN A 435 2.16 -10.84 4.94
C ASN A 435 2.07 -10.42 3.46
N VAL A 436 2.18 -9.10 3.20
CA VAL A 436 2.10 -8.55 1.84
C VAL A 436 3.26 -8.96 0.94
N GLU A 437 4.45 -9.17 1.49
CA GLU A 437 5.62 -9.66 0.74
C GLU A 437 5.33 -11.00 0.06
N ASN A 438 4.65 -11.92 0.75
CA ASN A 438 4.26 -13.21 0.18
C ASN A 438 3.19 -13.08 -0.91
N VAL A 439 2.27 -12.11 -0.77
CA VAL A 439 1.27 -11.80 -1.81
C VAL A 439 2.00 -11.31 -3.06
N LEU A 440 2.91 -10.33 -2.92
CA LEU A 440 3.67 -9.76 -4.02
C LEU A 440 4.61 -10.78 -4.66
N ALA A 441 5.31 -11.59 -3.86
CA ALA A 441 6.19 -12.65 -4.37
C ALA A 441 5.39 -13.72 -5.11
N GLY A 442 4.23 -14.12 -4.59
CA GLY A 442 3.32 -15.04 -5.25
C GLY A 442 2.82 -14.48 -6.59
N PHE A 443 2.45 -13.20 -6.63
CA PHE A 443 2.01 -12.53 -7.84
C PHE A 443 3.13 -12.40 -8.88
N PHE A 444 4.25 -11.77 -8.52
CA PHE A 444 5.34 -11.50 -9.47
C PHE A 444 6.04 -12.79 -9.91
N PHE A 445 6.51 -13.62 -8.99
CA PHE A 445 7.31 -14.80 -9.36
C PHE A 445 6.45 -16.00 -9.78
N THR A 446 5.39 -16.31 -9.02
CA THR A 446 4.66 -17.58 -9.21
C THR A 446 3.62 -17.47 -10.32
N GLN A 447 2.84 -16.39 -10.35
CA GLN A 447 1.76 -16.24 -11.33
C GLN A 447 2.24 -15.66 -12.65
N HIS A 448 3.11 -14.63 -12.61
CA HIS A 448 3.46 -13.85 -13.80
C HIS A 448 4.92 -13.98 -14.25
N ASN A 449 5.76 -14.70 -13.50
CA ASN A 449 7.18 -14.92 -13.79
C ASN A 449 7.95 -13.61 -14.09
N ILE A 450 7.58 -12.52 -13.41
CA ILE A 450 8.27 -11.25 -13.43
C ILE A 450 9.46 -11.35 -12.47
N ARG A 451 10.66 -11.08 -12.96
CA ARG A 451 11.91 -11.19 -12.20
C ARG A 451 12.26 -9.88 -11.50
N ILE A 452 11.39 -9.40 -10.62
CA ILE A 452 11.66 -8.23 -9.79
C ILE A 452 11.73 -8.64 -8.32
N ASN A 453 12.71 -8.11 -7.58
CA ASN A 453 12.79 -8.28 -6.13
C ASN A 453 11.90 -7.22 -5.42
N SER A 454 11.81 -7.32 -4.09
CA SER A 454 11.00 -6.38 -3.28
C SER A 454 11.50 -4.94 -3.41
N ASP A 455 12.83 -4.73 -3.42
CA ASP A 455 13.42 -3.39 -3.46
C ASP A 455 13.10 -2.68 -4.79
N VAL A 456 13.20 -3.39 -5.91
CA VAL A 456 12.81 -2.90 -7.25
C VAL A 456 11.32 -2.57 -7.29
N PHE A 457 10.47 -3.43 -6.74
CA PHE A 457 9.04 -3.16 -6.63
C PHE A 457 8.76 -1.89 -5.82
N ASP A 458 9.36 -1.76 -4.63
CA ASP A 458 9.17 -0.61 -3.76
C ASP A 458 9.65 0.68 -4.42
N GLN A 459 10.77 0.62 -5.14
CA GLN A 459 11.30 1.74 -5.90
C GLN A 459 10.35 2.15 -7.03
N LEU A 460 9.82 1.21 -7.81
CA LEU A 460 8.83 1.49 -8.87
C LEU A 460 7.54 2.10 -8.30
N ASN A 461 7.09 1.60 -7.14
CA ASN A 461 5.90 2.10 -6.45
C ASN A 461 6.10 3.54 -5.97
N ARG A 462 7.23 3.84 -5.30
CA ARG A 462 7.61 5.20 -4.85
C ARG A 462 7.80 6.18 -6.00
N MET A 463 8.38 5.72 -7.10
CA MET A 463 8.54 6.51 -8.34
C MET A 463 7.21 6.78 -9.04
N GLY A 464 6.11 6.21 -8.55
CA GLY A 464 4.79 6.39 -9.12
C GLY A 464 4.62 5.72 -10.49
N LYS A 465 5.33 4.62 -10.74
CA LYS A 465 5.23 3.84 -11.98
C LYS A 465 4.11 2.80 -11.95
N LEU A 466 3.61 2.47 -10.75
CA LEU A 466 2.58 1.46 -10.54
C LEU A 466 1.26 2.08 -10.02
N LEU A 467 0.15 1.47 -10.41
CA LEU A 467 -1.17 1.62 -9.79
C LEU A 467 -1.57 0.24 -9.27
N LEU A 468 -1.52 0.06 -7.95
CA LEU A 468 -1.84 -1.22 -7.33
C LEU A 468 -3.35 -1.34 -7.12
N ILE A 469 -3.94 -2.43 -7.56
CA ILE A 469 -5.38 -2.69 -7.43
C ILE A 469 -5.54 -4.05 -6.73
N PHE A 470 -5.80 -4.02 -5.43
CA PHE A 470 -6.10 -5.20 -4.63
C PHE A 470 -7.59 -5.51 -4.68
N ASP A 471 -7.97 -6.59 -5.35
CA ASP A 471 -9.37 -7.00 -5.51
C ASP A 471 -9.76 -8.10 -4.52
N GLY A 472 -10.88 -7.91 -3.82
CA GLY A 472 -11.53 -8.94 -3.00
C GLY A 472 -10.91 -9.12 -1.61
N PHE A 473 -10.70 -8.03 -0.86
CA PHE A 473 -10.17 -8.11 0.51
C PHE A 473 -11.02 -8.98 1.43
N ASP A 474 -12.35 -8.95 1.27
CA ASP A 474 -13.29 -9.77 2.03
C ASP A 474 -13.04 -11.27 1.86
N GLU A 475 -12.49 -11.68 0.72
CA GLU A 475 -12.26 -13.09 0.40
C GLU A 475 -11.04 -13.66 1.15
N MET A 476 -10.15 -12.78 1.60
CA MET A 476 -9.07 -13.11 2.55
C MET A 476 -9.54 -13.01 4.01
N ALA A 477 -10.65 -12.31 4.27
CA ALA A 477 -11.15 -11.99 5.61
C ALA A 477 -12.35 -12.85 6.07
N ALA A 478 -12.94 -13.67 5.21
CA ALA A 478 -14.27 -14.26 5.40
C ALA A 478 -14.46 -15.14 6.66
N LYS A 479 -13.39 -15.56 7.35
CA LYS A 479 -13.44 -16.38 8.57
C LYS A 479 -12.38 -16.07 9.63
N VAL A 480 -11.60 -15.01 9.45
CA VAL A 480 -10.60 -14.59 10.43
C VAL A 480 -11.27 -13.77 11.53
N ASP A 481 -10.72 -13.77 12.74
CA ASP A 481 -11.23 -12.88 13.78
C ASP A 481 -11.06 -11.40 13.37
N ARG A 482 -11.83 -10.50 13.98
CA ARG A 482 -11.79 -9.06 13.66
C ARG A 482 -10.36 -8.49 13.76
N GLN A 483 -9.55 -8.99 14.69
CA GLN A 483 -8.19 -8.52 14.89
C GLN A 483 -7.27 -8.95 13.74
N GLN A 484 -7.38 -10.19 13.27
CA GLN A 484 -6.62 -10.71 12.15
C GLN A 484 -7.04 -10.04 10.83
N MET A 485 -8.33 -9.74 10.64
CA MET A 485 -8.78 -8.93 9.50
C MET A 485 -8.17 -7.52 9.52
N ILE A 486 -8.14 -6.87 10.69
CA ILE A 486 -7.47 -5.57 10.88
C ILE A 486 -5.97 -5.70 10.58
N ASN A 487 -5.29 -6.71 11.12
CA ASN A 487 -3.87 -6.94 10.86
C ASN A 487 -3.59 -7.15 9.37
N ASN A 488 -4.41 -7.94 8.69
CA ASN A 488 -4.32 -8.20 7.25
C ASN A 488 -4.48 -6.92 6.42
N PHE A 489 -5.43 -6.05 6.78
CA PHE A 489 -5.57 -4.73 6.15
C PHE A 489 -4.30 -3.90 6.34
N TRP A 490 -3.72 -3.91 7.55
CA TRP A 490 -2.49 -3.18 7.84
C TRP A 490 -1.26 -3.74 7.12
N GLU A 491 -1.16 -5.05 6.95
CA GLU A 491 -0.11 -5.65 6.14
C GLU A 491 -0.17 -5.15 4.69
N LEU A 492 -1.38 -5.07 4.10
CA LEU A 492 -1.54 -4.48 2.78
C LEU A 492 -1.24 -2.99 2.75
N ALA A 493 -1.62 -2.25 3.80
CA ALA A 493 -1.37 -0.80 3.90
C ALA A 493 0.12 -0.44 3.94
N LYS A 494 1.03 -1.38 4.23
CA LYS A 494 2.49 -1.13 4.21
C LYS A 494 3.02 -0.74 2.82
N VAL A 495 2.32 -1.09 1.75
CA VAL A 495 2.69 -0.69 0.38
C VAL A 495 2.28 0.76 0.06
N VAL A 496 1.51 1.40 0.94
CA VAL A 496 1.11 2.81 0.83
C VAL A 496 2.25 3.66 1.36
N VAL A 497 3.09 4.12 0.44
CA VAL A 497 4.25 4.99 0.68
C VAL A 497 4.11 6.26 -0.16
N PRO A 498 4.85 7.34 0.15
CA PRO A 498 4.86 8.54 -0.68
C PRO A 498 5.10 8.21 -2.16
N GLY A 499 4.18 8.66 -3.01
CA GLY A 499 4.18 8.38 -4.46
C GLY A 499 3.39 7.13 -4.89
N ALA A 500 2.97 6.27 -3.97
CA ALA A 500 2.14 5.10 -4.26
C ALA A 500 0.70 5.50 -4.61
N LYS A 501 0.03 4.64 -5.39
CA LYS A 501 -1.41 4.72 -5.67
C LYS A 501 -2.01 3.33 -5.53
N VAL A 502 -2.87 3.17 -4.54
CA VAL A 502 -3.45 1.89 -4.15
C VAL A 502 -4.98 1.97 -4.14
N ILE A 503 -5.62 1.08 -4.89
CA ILE A 503 -7.05 0.83 -4.86
C ILE A 503 -7.27 -0.50 -4.15
N LEU A 504 -8.16 -0.54 -3.15
CA LEU A 504 -8.56 -1.76 -2.46
C LEU A 504 -10.07 -1.97 -2.60
N THR A 505 -10.50 -3.12 -3.10
CA THR A 505 -11.93 -3.46 -3.11
C THR A 505 -12.30 -4.36 -1.93
N CYS A 506 -13.43 -4.08 -1.28
CA CYS A 506 -13.91 -4.86 -0.13
C CYS A 506 -15.44 -4.84 -0.05
N ARG A 507 -16.04 -5.83 0.61
CA ARG A 507 -17.45 -5.71 1.04
C ARG A 507 -17.60 -4.72 2.20
N THR A 508 -18.67 -3.93 2.16
CA THR A 508 -18.96 -2.93 3.19
C THR A 508 -19.00 -3.57 4.58
N GLU A 509 -19.62 -4.75 4.73
CA GLU A 509 -19.74 -5.47 6.00
C GLU A 509 -18.43 -6.07 6.55
N HIS A 510 -17.39 -6.15 5.73
CA HIS A 510 -16.09 -6.75 6.10
C HIS A 510 -14.97 -5.73 6.18
N PHE A 511 -15.27 -4.45 5.93
CA PHE A 511 -14.28 -3.40 6.01
C PHE A 511 -13.98 -3.03 7.47
N PRO A 512 -12.70 -2.99 7.88
CA PRO A 512 -12.36 -2.49 9.20
C PRO A 512 -12.59 -0.97 9.25
N GLU A 513 -13.60 -0.53 9.99
CA GLU A 513 -13.78 0.89 10.36
C GLU A 513 -12.59 1.34 11.23
N ALA A 514 -11.52 1.77 10.58
CA ALA A 514 -10.25 2.05 11.24
C ALA A 514 -10.17 3.50 11.76
N GLN A 515 -10.84 3.83 12.86
CA GLN A 515 -10.45 5.02 13.66
C GLN A 515 -9.14 4.75 14.43
N GLU A 516 -8.99 3.56 15.03
CA GLU A 516 -7.82 3.19 15.85
C GLU A 516 -6.56 2.93 15.02
N GLY A 517 -6.69 2.26 13.88
CA GLY A 517 -5.53 1.93 13.07
C GLY A 517 -5.04 3.06 12.15
N ARG A 518 -5.90 4.04 11.80
CA ARG A 518 -5.44 5.33 11.23
C ARG A 518 -4.48 6.01 12.18
N ALA A 519 -4.72 5.97 13.50
CA ALA A 519 -3.81 6.54 14.49
C ALA A 519 -2.52 5.73 14.62
N LEU A 520 -2.55 4.40 14.51
CA LEU A 520 -1.37 3.53 14.55
C LEU A 520 -0.49 3.67 13.31
N LEU A 521 -1.07 3.61 12.11
CA LEU A 521 -0.32 3.85 10.88
C LEU A 521 0.12 5.31 10.81
N ASN A 522 -0.70 6.29 11.20
CA ASN A 522 -0.23 7.67 11.32
C ASN A 522 0.92 7.80 12.31
N ALA A 523 0.96 7.01 13.39
CA ALA A 523 2.07 7.04 14.35
C ALA A 523 3.32 6.30 13.83
N GLU A 524 3.15 5.22 13.08
CA GLU A 524 4.24 4.42 12.49
C GLU A 524 4.82 5.10 11.23
N LEU A 525 3.93 5.67 10.42
CA LEU A 525 4.25 6.65 9.40
C LEU A 525 4.90 7.85 10.04
N GLN A 526 4.33 8.56 11.04
CA GLN A 526 5.02 9.66 11.75
C GLN A 526 6.37 9.26 12.36
N ALA A 527 6.56 8.00 12.74
CA ALA A 527 7.86 7.50 13.21
C ALA A 527 8.86 7.33 12.05
N SER A 528 8.42 6.88 10.88
CA SER A 528 9.20 6.77 9.64
C SER A 528 9.30 8.09 8.83
N THR A 529 8.35 9.01 9.03
CA THR A 529 8.20 10.35 8.48
C THR A 529 8.54 11.44 9.49
N LYS A 530 9.21 11.11 10.61
CA LYS A 530 9.73 12.11 11.56
C LYS A 530 10.76 13.07 10.92
N ASN A 531 11.26 12.70 9.74
CA ASN A 531 12.11 13.52 8.87
C ASN A 531 11.37 14.08 7.63
N LEU A 532 10.06 13.86 7.50
CA LEU A 532 9.23 14.27 6.35
C LEU A 532 8.07 15.14 6.87
N THR A 533 8.12 16.43 6.59
CA THR A 533 7.08 17.42 6.96
C THR A 533 5.79 17.28 6.12
N GLY A 534 5.37 16.05 5.82
CA GLY A 534 4.16 15.75 5.04
C GLY A 534 2.98 15.38 5.92
N GLU A 535 1.77 15.74 5.48
CA GLU A 535 0.53 15.22 6.05
C GLU A 535 0.51 13.69 5.97
N THR A 536 -0.11 13.04 6.95
CA THR A 536 -0.25 11.59 6.96
C THR A 536 -1.10 11.11 5.78
N PRO A 537 -0.79 9.96 5.14
CA PRO A 537 -1.55 9.44 4.02
C PRO A 537 -3.04 9.40 4.30
N GLN A 538 -3.79 10.03 3.40
CA GLN A 538 -5.23 10.12 3.51
C GLN A 538 -5.87 8.86 2.92
N PHE A 539 -6.51 8.09 3.78
CA PHE A 539 -7.32 6.93 3.40
C PHE A 539 -8.71 7.39 2.99
N GLU A 540 -9.01 7.31 1.71
CA GLU A 540 -10.35 7.59 1.19
C GLU A 540 -11.20 6.33 1.11
N VAL A 541 -12.50 6.48 1.32
CA VAL A 541 -13.47 5.39 1.23
C VAL A 541 -14.59 5.85 0.31
N LEU A 542 -14.85 5.05 -0.72
CA LEU A 542 -16.01 5.18 -1.61
C LEU A 542 -16.92 3.98 -1.42
N GLU A 543 -18.22 4.18 -1.52
CA GLU A 543 -19.20 3.11 -1.56
C GLU A 543 -19.85 3.07 -2.94
N LEU A 544 -19.75 1.93 -3.62
CA LEU A 544 -20.42 1.69 -4.88
C LEU A 544 -21.91 1.55 -4.67
N GLU A 545 -22.66 2.30 -5.47
CA GLU A 545 -24.10 2.14 -5.51
C GLU A 545 -24.52 0.93 -6.34
N LYS A 546 -25.77 0.52 -6.15
CA LYS A 546 -26.42 -0.48 -7.02
C LYS A 546 -26.82 0.17 -8.34
N PHE A 547 -27.05 -0.66 -9.36
CA PHE A 547 -27.55 -0.12 -10.63
C PHE A 547 -28.89 0.61 -10.45
N ASN A 548 -28.99 1.74 -11.13
CA ASN A 548 -30.25 2.39 -11.42
C ASN A 548 -30.94 1.71 -12.62
N ASP A 549 -32.19 2.07 -12.86
CA ASP A 549 -33.03 1.40 -13.86
C ASP A 549 -32.47 1.56 -15.29
N GLU A 550 -31.80 2.67 -15.59
CA GLU A 550 -31.15 2.90 -16.89
C GLU A 550 -29.92 2.01 -17.08
N GLN A 551 -29.07 1.89 -16.06
CA GLN A 551 -27.92 0.99 -16.06
C GLN A 551 -28.36 -0.49 -16.16
N ILE A 552 -29.46 -0.87 -15.51
CA ILE A 552 -30.05 -2.21 -15.64
C ILE A 552 -30.45 -2.48 -17.09
N ARG A 553 -31.16 -1.53 -17.72
CA ARG A 553 -31.54 -1.64 -19.14
C ARG A 553 -30.32 -1.78 -20.03
N GLN A 554 -29.28 -0.94 -19.83
CA GLN A 554 -28.04 -0.99 -20.60
C GLN A 554 -27.34 -2.35 -20.48
N VAL A 555 -27.15 -2.88 -19.27
CA VAL A 555 -26.46 -4.15 -19.06
C VAL A 555 -27.25 -5.34 -19.65
N LEU A 556 -28.58 -5.32 -19.57
CA LEU A 556 -29.44 -6.35 -20.16
C LEU A 556 -29.39 -6.33 -21.69
N LEU A 557 -29.33 -5.14 -22.31
CA LEU A 557 -29.22 -5.00 -23.77
C LEU A 557 -27.91 -5.57 -24.33
N HIS A 558 -26.86 -5.71 -23.53
CA HIS A 558 -25.63 -6.41 -23.93
C HIS A 558 -25.78 -7.94 -24.06
N GLN A 559 -26.93 -8.49 -23.66
CA GLN A 559 -27.13 -9.93 -23.52
C GLN A 559 -28.46 -10.43 -24.09
N ALA A 560 -29.48 -9.57 -24.20
CA ALA A 560 -30.82 -9.94 -24.61
C ALA A 560 -31.43 -8.90 -25.58
N GLU A 561 -32.43 -9.34 -26.35
CA GLU A 561 -33.19 -8.47 -27.23
C GLU A 561 -34.10 -7.52 -26.44
N ALA A 562 -34.42 -6.36 -27.03
CA ALA A 562 -35.20 -5.30 -26.37
C ALA A 562 -36.52 -5.80 -25.78
N ALA A 563 -37.21 -6.73 -26.45
CA ALA A 563 -38.46 -7.32 -25.94
C ALA A 563 -38.25 -8.05 -24.60
N THR A 564 -37.18 -8.84 -24.47
CA THR A 564 -36.84 -9.54 -23.23
C THR A 564 -36.38 -8.57 -22.14
N VAL A 565 -35.66 -7.51 -22.52
CA VAL A 565 -35.28 -6.45 -21.57
C VAL A 565 -36.53 -5.77 -21.00
N ASP A 566 -37.50 -5.40 -21.85
CA ASP A 566 -38.74 -4.77 -21.39
C ASP A 566 -39.56 -5.68 -20.48
N GLN A 567 -39.53 -7.01 -20.69
CA GLN A 567 -40.13 -7.97 -19.77
C GLN A 567 -39.48 -7.93 -18.38
N VAL A 568 -38.15 -7.93 -18.31
CA VAL A 568 -37.42 -7.86 -17.03
C VAL A 568 -37.69 -6.52 -16.34
N MET A 569 -37.62 -5.42 -17.10
CA MET A 569 -37.89 -4.06 -16.61
C MET A 569 -39.34 -3.88 -16.14
N GLY A 570 -40.29 -4.65 -16.69
CA GLY A 570 -41.70 -4.62 -16.27
C GLY A 570 -42.00 -5.36 -14.97
N ASN A 571 -41.05 -6.14 -14.41
CA ASN A 571 -41.24 -6.92 -13.19
C ASN A 571 -40.46 -6.32 -12.01
N PRO A 572 -41.15 -5.74 -11.00
CA PRO A 572 -40.50 -5.10 -9.85
C PRO A 572 -39.57 -6.03 -9.05
N GLN A 573 -39.90 -7.33 -8.96
CA GLN A 573 -39.09 -8.30 -8.24
C GLN A 573 -37.79 -8.61 -9.00
N LEU A 574 -37.84 -8.66 -10.33
CA LEU A 574 -36.63 -8.87 -11.15
C LEU A 574 -35.78 -7.61 -11.21
N LEU A 575 -36.40 -6.42 -11.25
CA LEU A 575 -35.69 -5.15 -11.16
C LEU A 575 -34.87 -5.05 -9.88
N ASP A 576 -35.46 -5.37 -8.72
CA ASP A 576 -34.74 -5.33 -7.43
C ASP A 576 -33.53 -6.27 -7.41
N LEU A 577 -33.66 -7.46 -8.01
CA LEU A 577 -32.53 -8.39 -8.15
C LEU A 577 -31.48 -7.88 -9.15
N ALA A 578 -31.92 -7.31 -10.28
CA ALA A 578 -31.06 -6.80 -11.36
C ALA A 578 -30.26 -5.56 -10.96
N ARG A 579 -30.64 -4.87 -9.86
CA ARG A 579 -29.81 -3.83 -9.23
C ARG A 579 -28.40 -4.32 -8.89
N ARG A 580 -28.19 -5.64 -8.77
CA ARG A 580 -26.87 -6.28 -8.62
C ARG A 580 -26.41 -6.85 -9.98
N PRO A 581 -25.35 -6.31 -10.61
CA PRO A 581 -24.86 -6.77 -11.91
C PRO A 581 -24.68 -8.30 -12.04
N VAL A 582 -24.25 -8.98 -10.98
CA VAL A 582 -24.07 -10.44 -10.99
C VAL A 582 -25.37 -11.22 -11.28
N MET A 583 -26.52 -10.60 -11.03
CA MET A 583 -27.83 -11.22 -11.20
C MET A 583 -28.35 -11.17 -12.62
N THR A 584 -27.82 -10.28 -13.47
CA THR A 584 -28.32 -10.05 -14.84
C THR A 584 -28.34 -11.36 -15.64
N ASP A 585 -27.22 -12.07 -15.71
CA ASP A 585 -27.09 -13.35 -16.43
C ASP A 585 -28.01 -14.43 -15.84
N LEU A 586 -28.16 -14.47 -14.51
CA LEU A 586 -28.97 -15.46 -13.82
C LEU A 586 -30.46 -15.20 -14.04
N ILE A 587 -30.88 -13.93 -14.04
CA ILE A 587 -32.25 -13.53 -14.34
C ILE A 587 -32.59 -13.94 -15.76
N LEU A 588 -31.76 -13.59 -16.75
CA LEU A 588 -31.98 -13.94 -18.14
C LEU A 588 -32.10 -15.45 -18.36
N GLU A 589 -31.29 -16.24 -17.66
CA GLU A 589 -31.38 -17.69 -17.72
C GLU A 589 -32.66 -18.23 -17.05
N ALA A 590 -33.04 -17.67 -15.90
CA ALA A 590 -34.22 -18.08 -15.14
C ALA A 590 -35.56 -17.59 -15.74
N LEU A 591 -35.55 -16.65 -16.68
CA LEU A 591 -36.75 -15.99 -17.23
C LEU A 591 -37.87 -16.95 -17.61
N PRO A 592 -37.65 -18.06 -18.34
CA PRO A 592 -38.77 -18.90 -18.77
C PRO A 592 -39.47 -19.62 -17.61
N ASP A 593 -38.74 -19.94 -16.53
CA ASP A 593 -39.33 -20.50 -15.31
C ASP A 593 -40.17 -19.44 -14.58
N ILE A 594 -39.73 -18.18 -14.62
CA ILE A 594 -40.44 -17.04 -14.03
C ILE A 594 -41.70 -16.70 -14.84
N GLU A 595 -41.63 -16.72 -16.17
CA GLU A 595 -42.78 -16.56 -17.07
C GLU A 595 -43.85 -17.65 -16.87
N ALA A 596 -43.43 -18.85 -16.47
CA ALA A 596 -44.34 -19.93 -16.08
C ALA A 596 -45.04 -19.71 -14.72
N GLY A 597 -44.87 -18.55 -14.09
CA GLY A 597 -45.54 -18.16 -12.85
C GLY A 597 -44.87 -18.68 -11.58
N LYS A 598 -43.61 -19.13 -11.66
CA LYS A 598 -42.89 -19.60 -10.46
C LYS A 598 -42.50 -18.44 -9.54
N PRO A 599 -42.43 -18.68 -8.21
CA PRO A 599 -42.02 -17.64 -7.26
C PRO A 599 -40.62 -17.12 -7.54
N VAL A 600 -40.45 -15.80 -7.37
CA VAL A 600 -39.20 -15.08 -7.61
C VAL A 600 -38.60 -14.62 -6.28
N ASP A 601 -37.38 -15.07 -6.01
CA ASP A 601 -36.46 -14.52 -5.02
C ASP A 601 -35.04 -14.89 -5.43
N MET A 602 -34.05 -14.31 -4.73
CA MET A 602 -32.64 -14.53 -5.02
C MET A 602 -32.27 -16.02 -5.12
N SER A 603 -32.61 -16.82 -4.12
CA SER A 603 -32.24 -18.25 -4.06
C SER A 603 -32.90 -19.06 -5.17
N ARG A 604 -34.15 -18.73 -5.52
CA ARG A 604 -34.90 -19.39 -6.58
C ARG A 604 -34.39 -19.01 -7.97
N VAL A 605 -34.04 -17.75 -8.21
CA VAL A 605 -33.43 -17.32 -9.47
C VAL A 605 -32.10 -18.05 -9.71
N TYR A 606 -31.26 -18.15 -8.67
CA TYR A 606 -30.05 -18.98 -8.73
C TYR A 606 -30.36 -20.43 -9.08
N LEU A 607 -31.33 -21.05 -8.39
CA LEU A 607 -31.71 -22.44 -8.62
C LEU A 607 -32.20 -22.65 -10.06
N TYR A 608 -33.10 -21.80 -10.57
CA TYR A 608 -33.66 -21.92 -11.92
C TYR A 608 -32.56 -21.75 -12.98
N ALA A 609 -31.69 -20.75 -12.81
CA ALA A 609 -30.59 -20.49 -13.72
C ALA A 609 -29.58 -21.66 -13.79
N VAL A 610 -29.15 -22.16 -12.63
CA VAL A 610 -28.21 -23.29 -12.54
C VAL A 610 -28.85 -24.54 -13.13
N ARG A 611 -30.11 -24.83 -12.78
CA ARG A 611 -30.82 -26.01 -13.30
C ARG A 611 -30.89 -25.99 -14.83
N ARG A 612 -31.25 -24.86 -15.43
CA ARG A 612 -31.32 -24.74 -16.90
C ARG A 612 -29.96 -24.82 -17.58
N LYS A 613 -28.91 -24.22 -17.02
CA LYS A 613 -27.54 -24.38 -17.54
C LYS A 613 -27.16 -25.86 -17.58
N MET A 614 -27.41 -26.59 -16.48
CA MET A 614 -27.15 -28.03 -16.41
C MET A 614 -28.01 -28.84 -17.39
N GLU A 615 -29.30 -28.50 -17.56
CA GLU A 615 -30.18 -29.15 -18.54
C GLU A 615 -29.71 -28.97 -20.00
N ARG A 616 -29.09 -27.83 -20.33
CA ARG A 616 -28.48 -27.59 -21.65
C ARG A 616 -27.23 -28.43 -21.84
N ASP A 617 -26.37 -28.51 -20.83
CA ASP A 617 -25.12 -29.26 -20.89
C ASP A 617 -25.32 -30.79 -20.97
N ILE A 618 -26.48 -31.29 -20.50
CA ILE A 618 -26.83 -32.71 -20.56
C ILE A 618 -27.17 -33.18 -22.01
N LYS A 619 -27.31 -32.28 -22.99
CA LYS A 619 -27.65 -32.65 -24.38
C LYS A 619 -26.41 -32.87 -25.27
N ALA A 620 -25.72 -34.00 -25.10
CA ALA A 620 -24.87 -34.61 -26.13
C ALA A 620 -24.48 -36.05 -25.75
N GLU A 621 -25.36 -37.02 -25.99
CA GLU A 621 -25.16 -38.47 -26.18
C GLU A 621 -24.23 -39.29 -25.24
N ARG A 622 -23.61 -38.73 -24.19
CA ARG A 622 -22.65 -39.46 -23.32
C ARG A 622 -22.65 -39.02 -21.85
N THR A 623 -23.80 -38.62 -21.30
CA THR A 623 -23.95 -38.26 -19.89
C THR A 623 -24.80 -39.31 -19.16
N PHE A 624 -24.17 -40.13 -18.31
CA PHE A 624 -24.81 -41.23 -17.58
C PHE A 624 -25.39 -40.79 -16.20
N THR A 625 -25.31 -39.51 -15.84
CA THR A 625 -25.78 -39.01 -14.52
C THR A 625 -27.08 -38.23 -14.65
N SER A 626 -28.02 -38.45 -13.73
CA SER A 626 -29.22 -37.61 -13.64
C SER A 626 -28.86 -36.17 -13.22
N LEU A 627 -29.75 -35.22 -13.50
CA LEU A 627 -29.63 -33.85 -13.00
C LEU A 627 -29.51 -33.79 -11.47
N ALA A 628 -30.18 -34.72 -10.77
CA ALA A 628 -30.13 -34.82 -9.31
C ALA A 628 -28.73 -35.23 -8.82
N ASP A 629 -28.08 -36.19 -9.49
CA ASP A 629 -26.72 -36.64 -9.12
C ASP A 629 -25.69 -35.53 -9.35
N LYS A 630 -25.78 -34.80 -10.47
CA LYS A 630 -24.91 -33.66 -10.73
C LYS A 630 -25.09 -32.55 -9.68
N LEU A 631 -26.32 -32.22 -9.33
CA LEU A 631 -26.60 -31.23 -8.27
C LEU A 631 -26.07 -31.71 -6.92
N TYR A 632 -26.28 -32.98 -6.57
CA TYR A 632 -25.76 -33.57 -5.34
C TYR A 632 -24.23 -33.47 -5.28
N PHE A 633 -23.53 -33.84 -6.35
CA PHE A 633 -22.08 -33.73 -6.43
C PHE A 633 -21.59 -32.28 -6.27
N LEU A 634 -22.21 -31.32 -6.96
CA LEU A 634 -21.85 -29.90 -6.86
C LEU A 634 -22.12 -29.33 -5.47
N CYS A 635 -23.18 -29.78 -4.79
CA CYS A 635 -23.47 -29.41 -3.41
C CYS A 635 -22.42 -29.96 -2.44
N GLU A 636 -22.05 -31.24 -2.56
CA GLU A 636 -20.98 -31.84 -1.74
C GLU A 636 -19.63 -31.16 -1.98
N LEU A 637 -19.32 -30.83 -3.24
CA LEU A 637 -18.11 -30.12 -3.60
C LEU A 637 -18.11 -28.70 -3.02
N SER A 638 -19.22 -27.97 -3.15
CA SER A 638 -19.38 -26.63 -2.56
C SER A 638 -19.28 -26.68 -1.03
N TRP A 639 -19.89 -27.68 -0.40
CA TRP A 639 -19.80 -27.90 1.04
C TRP A 639 -18.37 -28.19 1.49
N GLU A 640 -17.63 -29.00 0.73
CA GLU A 640 -16.23 -29.25 1.03
C GLU A 640 -15.36 -28.00 0.86
N MET A 641 -15.53 -27.23 -0.22
CA MET A 641 -14.83 -25.96 -0.43
C MET A 641 -15.07 -25.03 0.78
N LEU A 642 -16.32 -24.93 1.23
CA LEU A 642 -16.71 -24.11 2.38
C LEU A 642 -16.18 -24.65 3.71
N SER A 643 -16.13 -25.96 3.91
CA SER A 643 -15.69 -26.57 5.18
C SER A 643 -14.16 -26.70 5.30
N THR A 644 -13.44 -26.81 4.19
CA THR A 644 -11.98 -27.00 4.14
C THR A 644 -11.19 -25.73 3.81
N ASP A 645 -11.87 -24.63 3.48
CA ASP A 645 -11.24 -23.36 3.07
C ASP A 645 -10.37 -23.49 1.80
N GLN A 646 -10.77 -24.41 0.92
CA GLN A 646 -10.17 -24.59 -0.39
C GLN A 646 -11.18 -24.17 -1.46
N MET A 647 -11.21 -22.85 -1.77
CA MET A 647 -12.06 -22.28 -2.82
C MET A 647 -11.58 -22.61 -4.24
N SER A 648 -10.54 -23.43 -4.36
CA SER A 648 -10.11 -24.06 -5.60
C SER A 648 -9.82 -25.53 -5.31
N ILE A 649 -10.28 -26.40 -6.20
CA ILE A 649 -10.03 -27.85 -6.11
C ILE A 649 -9.38 -28.29 -7.41
N ASN A 650 -8.26 -29.01 -7.30
CA ASN A 650 -7.60 -29.58 -8.46
C ASN A 650 -8.47 -30.69 -9.06
N TYR A 651 -8.76 -30.61 -10.36
CA TYR A 651 -9.61 -31.58 -11.07
C TYR A 651 -9.12 -33.03 -10.95
N LYS A 652 -7.81 -33.25 -10.70
CA LYS A 652 -7.24 -34.59 -10.48
C LYS A 652 -7.80 -35.30 -9.24
N LEU A 653 -8.38 -34.56 -8.30
CA LEU A 653 -8.98 -35.11 -7.08
C LEU A 653 -10.45 -35.55 -7.30
N PHE A 654 -11.06 -35.21 -8.43
CA PHE A 654 -12.47 -35.50 -8.70
C PHE A 654 -12.78 -36.99 -8.85
N PRO A 655 -11.97 -37.84 -9.51
CA PRO A 655 -12.27 -39.26 -9.65
C PRO A 655 -12.49 -39.98 -8.31
N ASP A 656 -11.65 -39.71 -7.32
CA ASP A 656 -11.77 -40.34 -6.00
C ASP A 656 -13.00 -39.84 -5.22
N ARG A 657 -13.37 -38.57 -5.40
CA ARG A 657 -14.58 -37.98 -4.80
C ARG A 657 -15.85 -38.56 -5.40
N ILE A 658 -15.88 -38.71 -6.73
CA ILE A 658 -17.01 -39.31 -7.44
C ILE A 658 -17.18 -40.76 -6.98
N ARG A 659 -16.11 -41.54 -6.87
CA ARG A 659 -16.17 -42.91 -6.32
C ARG A 659 -16.68 -42.94 -4.87
N ARG A 660 -16.28 -41.98 -4.02
CA ARG A 660 -16.75 -41.91 -2.64
C ARG A 660 -18.27 -41.64 -2.56
N LEU A 661 -18.79 -40.76 -3.40
CA LEU A 661 -20.19 -40.33 -3.37
C LEU A 661 -21.13 -41.29 -4.11
N PHE A 662 -20.65 -41.92 -5.19
CA PHE A 662 -21.48 -42.75 -6.08
C PHE A 662 -20.96 -44.19 -6.22
N GLY A 663 -20.22 -44.71 -5.23
CA GLY A 663 -19.44 -45.95 -5.34
C GLY A 663 -20.17 -47.23 -5.77
N SER A 664 -21.49 -47.29 -5.68
CA SER A 664 -22.30 -48.39 -6.25
C SER A 664 -22.51 -48.28 -7.76
N MET A 665 -22.39 -47.07 -8.34
CA MET A 665 -22.62 -46.73 -9.74
C MET A 665 -21.33 -46.47 -10.54
N VAL A 666 -20.16 -46.41 -9.88
CA VAL A 666 -18.85 -46.13 -10.50
C VAL A 666 -17.87 -47.21 -10.07
N GLN A 667 -17.92 -48.37 -10.73
CA GLN A 667 -17.10 -49.54 -10.40
C GLN A 667 -15.95 -49.74 -11.41
N GLU A 668 -16.12 -49.32 -12.67
CA GLU A 668 -15.12 -49.50 -13.71
C GLU A 668 -14.44 -48.17 -14.11
N GLN A 669 -13.25 -48.28 -14.72
CA GLN A 669 -12.47 -47.11 -15.14
C GLN A 669 -13.12 -46.36 -16.31
N ASN A 670 -13.88 -47.06 -17.15
CA ASN A 670 -14.69 -46.47 -18.22
C ASN A 670 -15.81 -45.56 -17.68
N ASP A 671 -16.35 -45.86 -16.48
CA ASP A 671 -17.39 -45.03 -15.86
C ASP A 671 -16.84 -43.64 -15.51
N LEU A 672 -15.56 -43.56 -15.11
CA LEU A 672 -14.90 -42.29 -14.78
C LEU A 672 -14.60 -41.43 -16.01
N ASP A 673 -14.37 -42.02 -17.17
CA ASP A 673 -14.12 -41.29 -18.42
C ASP A 673 -15.35 -40.48 -18.84
N HIS A 674 -16.56 -40.98 -18.55
CA HIS A 674 -17.82 -40.24 -18.76
C HIS A 674 -17.93 -39.01 -17.86
N TRP A 675 -17.57 -39.14 -16.57
CA TRP A 675 -17.54 -38.00 -15.66
C TRP A 675 -16.43 -37.01 -16.02
N HIS A 676 -15.26 -37.48 -16.46
CA HIS A 676 -14.18 -36.62 -16.90
C HIS A 676 -14.58 -35.78 -18.12
N TYR A 677 -15.33 -36.37 -19.07
CA TYR A 677 -15.86 -35.68 -20.23
C TYR A 677 -16.88 -34.59 -19.84
N ASP A 678 -17.78 -34.89 -18.91
CA ASP A 678 -18.76 -33.93 -18.37
C ASP A 678 -18.10 -32.75 -17.65
N MET A 679 -17.01 -33.00 -16.93
CA MET A 679 -16.29 -31.99 -16.14
C MET A 679 -15.33 -31.14 -16.98
N MET A 680 -14.90 -31.63 -18.13
CA MET A 680 -14.03 -30.93 -19.07
C MET A 680 -14.79 -29.96 -19.99
N GLY A 681 -16.11 -29.84 -19.83
CA GLY A 681 -17.01 -28.87 -20.46
C GLY A 681 -16.52 -28.39 -21.81
N THR A 682 -16.91 -29.08 -22.89
CA THR A 682 -16.51 -28.83 -24.29
C THR A 682 -15.79 -27.50 -24.46
N ARG A 683 -14.45 -27.53 -24.43
CA ARG A 683 -13.63 -26.38 -24.86
C ARG A 683 -14.05 -26.05 -26.29
N ARG A 684 -14.83 -25.00 -26.46
CA ARG A 684 -14.99 -24.27 -27.72
C ARG A 684 -14.32 -22.92 -27.58
#